data_AF-A0A534S6L9-F1
#
_entry.id   AF-A0A534S6L9-F1
#
_cell.length_a   1.000
_cell.length_b   1.000
_cell.length_c   1.000
_cell.angle_alpha   90.00
_cell.angle_beta   90.00
_cell.angle_gamma   90.00
#
_symmetry.space_group_name_H-M   'P 1'
#
loop_
_entity.id
_entity.type
_entity.pdbx_description
1 polymer ?
#
loop_
_entity_poly.entity_id
_entity_poly.type
_entity_poly.pdbx_seq_one_letter_code
_entity_poly.pdbx_strand_id
1 'polypeptide(L)'
;GMWRVHDLAKILEKQKPYMVTVERGNDFSFLLLNRSGIDTASFDVGGAALSKEGYTAYLYGERDIYRPGETVQGVAVVRDRSLQPPPSMPLLLRHKDPEGRDRGTVKLEMDEHGLAQFTHVIPPYARTGPHTLELLVAQEVIGQYRFQVEEFVPDRIKVEVAAKKTAVGPGETLAYDVASAYLFGPPAAGLAVESRVRLVAASFAPKGYEEFTFHNPERQFKDQEILVDQGVLDAEGKRALSVTVPAGLQVPSSLEALIAARVQEQGGRGVAALQRVHVHPYPYYLGLRRLGEGYPEPNQQVTLEYVAVSPEGAEVPAGKLRAEVFRDRWHTVLRRTDAGNYRYESTRDALLLDSQAIASGTPRGQFTFTPPEFGSYRVVVSDPETGASTQIEFFVSGWGYSPWAIKDPGRLELSLDKSEYQPGETAAVQVRAPFAGKLLVTVEREGIFHTQVHVLAGNTATISIPILADYRPNAYVTATLVRSAKDLEPGTAGRAFGAVPLNVDQTTNRLKVAITAPEQIRPHTKLAVQVAATAGATVTVAAVDEGILQLIAQKTPDPFTYFYRKLALGVRAFDIYALLLPEVKVEGKSPTGGDRAMKDLSQFVRTEGIRRVEPVAFWSGVVMTDATGTATVTFDVPEFQGALRLTAVAHQNKQFGSADGMTRVRDPLVLLPTFPRFLSLQETVQIPVTVRNDTGNEGTFAVALTAQGPVTLEGNNTQTVTIAHGAEQTLYFTLKTGEAPADVRFTLMASGNGETTTATTNLSLRADLPARTVEQAGSLTQATTPLPFEEPGAFRPETLRRELRVSPLPLVQFSGKLRYLLQYPYGCVEQTTSSVFPLIYFSDLAKELDPTLFAKSDPAVFVQEGIRRLATMQLYNGGFAMWPDSDTLHPWGSIYATHFLVEARRAGHQVENFLYDRALEFLTNEAKAKPEYAWDELQRIVYALYVLARAGKADLGTMDFIREHQGKDLKPESRALLGAAYAASGNLQALEDLTQGLEDAEQITRQSGGNFNSTIRNRALLLLAFLDAAPNDPRVPKIVQRLARDAHSDLWWTTQESAFTLVALGQFFQQQAHKAPYSGTVLLGDKPIGTLTNKTLTFSDIQGTDPITIQMEAGYEPGAAFYALHSRGIPTDTAFTPEQAGLEIQRSYLTRDGGPLNLSTVTQGDLIVLKTQVRSLSGSLENVVIQNLLPSGLEVENPRLKS
;
A
#
# COMPACT_ATOMS: atom_id res chain seq x y z
N GLY A 1 24.95 48.39 -13.59
CA GLY A 1 23.62 48.26 -14.22
C GLY A 1 23.14 46.84 -14.04
N MET A 2 21.88 46.57 -14.38
CA MET A 2 21.43 45.18 -14.59
C MET A 2 21.89 44.71 -15.96
N TRP A 3 22.26 43.44 -16.09
CA TRP A 3 22.65 42.81 -17.34
C TRP A 3 21.82 41.55 -17.51
N ARG A 4 21.14 41.39 -18.66
CA ARG A 4 20.40 40.18 -19.01
C ARG A 4 21.17 39.44 -20.10
N VAL A 5 21.56 38.21 -19.83
CA VAL A 5 22.19 37.35 -20.85
C VAL A 5 21.08 36.78 -21.73
N HIS A 6 21.08 37.18 -23.00
CA HIS A 6 20.18 36.63 -24.00
C HIS A 6 20.64 35.21 -24.39
N ASP A 7 19.70 34.37 -24.84
CA ASP A 7 19.91 32.97 -25.24
C ASP A 7 20.56 32.03 -24.19
N LEU A 8 20.64 32.46 -22.92
CA LEU A 8 21.26 31.68 -21.84
C LEU A 8 20.70 30.26 -21.74
N ALA A 9 19.38 30.07 -21.84
CA ALA A 9 18.75 28.74 -21.79
C ALA A 9 19.35 27.76 -22.82
N LYS A 10 19.54 28.21 -24.07
CA LYS A 10 20.12 27.43 -25.18
C LYS A 10 21.60 27.10 -24.98
N ILE A 11 22.32 27.92 -24.23
CA ILE A 11 23.70 27.66 -23.80
C ILE A 11 23.71 26.60 -22.68
N LEU A 12 22.79 26.72 -21.72
CA LEU A 12 22.72 25.84 -20.55
C LEU A 12 22.11 24.44 -20.83
N GLU A 13 21.35 24.28 -21.92
CA GLU A 13 20.85 22.97 -22.38
C GLU A 13 21.98 21.93 -22.60
N LYS A 14 23.16 22.39 -23.02
CA LYS A 14 24.30 21.51 -23.34
C LYS A 14 25.40 21.49 -22.27
N GLN A 15 25.36 22.43 -21.32
CA GLN A 15 26.43 22.64 -20.35
C GLN A 15 25.87 23.09 -19.00
N LYS A 16 26.25 22.41 -17.91
CA LYS A 16 25.94 22.90 -16.56
C LYS A 16 26.87 24.06 -16.21
N PRO A 17 26.37 25.26 -15.87
CA PRO A 17 27.21 26.38 -15.51
C PRO A 17 27.79 26.12 -14.11
N TYR A 18 29.12 26.22 -13.99
CA TYR A 18 29.82 25.98 -12.72
C TYR A 18 30.10 27.31 -11.98
N MET A 19 30.58 28.30 -12.73
CA MET A 19 31.05 29.58 -12.21
C MET A 19 30.63 30.72 -13.14
N VAL A 20 30.34 31.88 -12.57
CA VAL A 20 30.24 33.17 -13.27
C VAL A 20 31.42 34.02 -12.83
N THR A 21 32.12 34.67 -13.76
CA THR A 21 33.18 35.64 -13.47
C THR A 21 32.80 37.03 -13.99
N VAL A 22 33.29 38.06 -13.32
CA VAL A 22 33.11 39.47 -13.69
C VAL A 22 34.43 40.20 -13.53
N GLU A 23 34.84 40.89 -14.58
CA GLU A 23 36.08 41.69 -14.64
C GLU A 23 35.77 43.15 -14.92
N ARG A 24 36.51 44.06 -14.29
CA ARG A 24 36.43 45.50 -14.56
C ARG A 24 37.78 46.18 -14.34
N GLY A 25 38.53 46.39 -15.42
CA GLY A 25 39.90 46.89 -15.31
C GLY A 25 40.78 45.82 -14.67
N ASN A 26 41.34 46.12 -13.48
CA ASN A 26 42.12 45.16 -12.70
C ASN A 26 41.29 44.41 -11.63
N ASP A 27 40.02 44.77 -11.45
CA ASP A 27 39.14 44.10 -10.47
C ASP A 27 38.58 42.79 -11.05
N PHE A 28 38.65 41.71 -10.28
CA PHE A 28 38.09 40.39 -10.62
C PHE A 28 37.17 39.89 -9.50
N SER A 29 36.03 39.31 -9.86
CA SER A 29 35.10 38.64 -8.94
C SER A 29 34.50 37.39 -9.57
N PHE A 30 34.07 36.44 -8.75
CA PHE A 30 33.55 35.14 -9.18
C PHE A 30 32.39 34.67 -8.29
N LEU A 31 31.52 33.80 -8.83
CA LEU A 31 30.36 33.23 -8.16
C LEU A 31 30.25 31.73 -8.51
N LEU A 32 30.24 30.85 -7.50
CA LEU A 32 30.18 29.39 -7.65
C LEU A 32 28.76 28.86 -7.43
N LEU A 33 28.03 28.57 -8.50
CA LEU A 33 26.59 28.25 -8.47
C LEU A 33 26.22 27.02 -7.62
N ASN A 34 27.15 26.12 -7.35
CA ASN A 34 26.93 24.96 -6.48
C ASN A 34 27.05 25.26 -4.97
N ARG A 35 27.51 26.46 -4.58
CA ARG A 35 27.77 26.87 -3.19
C ARG A 35 27.18 28.23 -2.83
N SER A 36 26.80 29.03 -3.82
CA SER A 36 26.42 30.45 -3.68
C SER A 36 24.90 30.68 -3.74
N GLY A 37 24.07 29.66 -3.51
CA GLY A 37 22.61 29.77 -3.62
C GLY A 37 21.99 30.40 -2.36
N ILE A 38 21.00 31.28 -2.54
CA ILE A 38 20.23 31.85 -1.43
C ILE A 38 19.30 30.77 -0.84
N ASP A 39 19.26 30.63 0.49
CA ASP A 39 18.29 29.77 1.17
C ASP A 39 16.90 30.41 1.15
N THR A 40 15.89 29.62 0.78
CA THR A 40 14.49 30.03 0.71
C THR A 40 13.56 29.17 1.59
N ALA A 41 14.11 28.24 2.39
CA ALA A 41 13.33 27.28 3.18
C ALA A 41 12.38 27.92 4.22
N SER A 42 12.61 29.19 4.57
CA SER A 42 11.82 29.94 5.56
C SER A 42 10.73 30.85 4.97
N PHE A 43 10.46 30.76 3.66
CA PHE A 43 9.43 31.51 2.93
C PHE A 43 8.39 30.56 2.29
N ASP A 44 7.17 31.06 2.04
CA ASP A 44 6.11 30.30 1.37
C ASP A 44 6.30 30.27 -0.17
N VAL A 45 7.44 29.74 -0.60
CA VAL A 45 7.83 29.56 -2.01
C VAL A 45 7.53 28.16 -2.57
N GLY A 46 6.93 27.30 -1.72
CA GLY A 46 6.53 25.95 -2.07
C GLY A 46 5.28 25.89 -2.96
N GLY A 47 5.15 24.79 -3.70
CA GLY A 47 4.04 24.54 -4.62
C GLY A 47 4.35 23.36 -5.54
N ALA A 48 3.55 23.17 -6.57
CA ALA A 48 3.84 22.18 -7.59
C ALA A 48 4.97 22.63 -8.52
N ALA A 49 5.90 21.73 -8.81
CA ALA A 49 6.88 21.91 -9.88
C ALA A 49 6.25 21.57 -11.25
N LEU A 50 6.61 22.34 -12.27
CA LEU A 50 6.35 21.98 -13.67
C LEU A 50 7.44 21.05 -14.18
N SER A 51 7.09 20.14 -15.09
CA SER A 51 8.07 19.32 -15.82
C SER A 51 8.95 20.21 -16.71
N LYS A 52 10.20 19.79 -16.92
CA LYS A 52 11.16 20.42 -17.84
C LYS A 52 10.66 20.36 -19.28
N GLU A 53 10.15 19.20 -19.69
CA GLU A 53 9.47 19.00 -20.99
C GLU A 53 8.24 19.93 -21.16
N GLY A 54 7.74 20.53 -20.08
CA GLY A 54 6.72 21.57 -20.12
C GLY A 54 5.29 21.05 -20.13
N TYR A 55 5.10 19.77 -19.84
CA TYR A 55 3.79 19.13 -19.75
C TYR A 55 3.38 18.90 -18.30
N THR A 56 2.09 18.71 -18.06
CA THR A 56 1.54 18.29 -16.78
C THR A 56 0.32 17.44 -17.04
N ALA A 57 0.17 16.33 -16.30
CA ALA A 57 -0.92 15.39 -16.49
C ALA A 57 -1.69 15.12 -15.19
N TYR A 58 -3.02 15.23 -15.27
CA TYR A 58 -3.93 14.75 -14.25
C TYR A 58 -4.41 13.35 -14.64
N LEU A 59 -4.20 12.35 -13.78
CA LEU A 59 -4.68 10.99 -14.01
C LEU A 59 -5.72 10.65 -12.95
N TYR A 60 -6.81 10.03 -13.40
CA TYR A 60 -7.85 9.47 -12.53
C TYR A 60 -8.46 8.22 -13.19
N GLY A 61 -8.97 7.31 -12.38
CA GLY A 61 -9.73 6.14 -12.80
C GLY A 61 -11.19 6.20 -12.36
N GLU A 62 -11.91 5.10 -12.48
CA GLU A 62 -13.28 5.01 -11.97
C GLU A 62 -13.34 4.93 -10.43
N ARG A 63 -12.31 4.38 -9.78
CA ARG A 63 -12.17 4.31 -8.32
C ARG A 63 -10.72 4.22 -7.86
N ASP A 64 -10.41 4.69 -6.66
CA ASP A 64 -9.05 4.69 -6.09
C ASP A 64 -8.78 3.47 -5.17
N ILE A 65 -9.63 2.44 -5.21
CA ILE A 65 -9.43 1.17 -4.47
C ILE A 65 -9.82 -0.05 -5.32
N TYR A 66 -8.94 -1.04 -5.35
CA TYR A 66 -9.03 -2.28 -6.14
C TYR A 66 -8.62 -3.49 -5.31
N ARG A 67 -8.95 -4.69 -5.78
CA ARG A 67 -8.42 -5.95 -5.26
C ARG A 67 -7.33 -6.52 -6.20
N PRO A 68 -6.42 -7.36 -5.70
CA PRO A 68 -5.55 -8.15 -6.57
C PRO A 68 -6.38 -8.92 -7.60
N GLY A 69 -5.98 -8.90 -8.88
CA GLY A 69 -6.72 -9.53 -9.99
C GLY A 69 -7.74 -8.62 -10.68
N GLU A 70 -8.05 -7.43 -10.17
CA GLU A 70 -8.95 -6.49 -10.84
C GLU A 70 -8.24 -5.67 -11.93
N THR A 71 -9.02 -4.94 -12.73
CA THR A 71 -8.52 -4.06 -13.78
C THR A 71 -8.87 -2.61 -13.45
N VAL A 72 -7.86 -1.75 -13.41
CA VAL A 72 -7.98 -0.29 -13.33
C VAL A 72 -8.32 0.23 -14.72
N GLN A 73 -9.33 1.10 -14.83
CA GLN A 73 -9.59 1.88 -16.04
C GLN A 73 -9.40 3.36 -15.73
N GLY A 74 -9.23 4.21 -16.75
CA GLY A 74 -9.07 5.64 -16.50
C GLY A 74 -8.56 6.44 -17.68
N VAL A 75 -8.26 7.71 -17.41
CA VAL A 75 -7.72 8.64 -18.40
C VAL A 75 -6.67 9.55 -17.80
N ALA A 76 -5.63 9.83 -18.59
CA ALA A 76 -4.68 10.90 -18.37
C ALA A 76 -5.10 12.14 -19.17
N VAL A 77 -5.34 13.25 -18.49
CA VAL A 77 -5.52 14.57 -19.11
C VAL A 77 -4.17 15.25 -19.14
N VAL A 78 -3.59 15.45 -20.32
CA VAL A 78 -2.27 16.06 -20.51
C VAL A 78 -2.42 17.49 -21.03
N ARG A 79 -1.66 18.42 -20.45
CA ARG A 79 -1.66 19.85 -20.80
C ARG A 79 -0.26 20.42 -20.87
N ASP A 80 -0.07 21.43 -21.71
CA ASP A 80 1.15 22.25 -21.75
C ASP A 80 1.16 23.35 -20.67
N ARG A 81 2.21 24.19 -20.66
CA ARG A 81 2.35 25.32 -19.72
C ARG A 81 1.26 26.40 -19.84
N SER A 82 0.56 26.47 -20.98
CA SER A 82 -0.57 27.38 -21.21
C SER A 82 -1.94 26.73 -20.92
N LEU A 83 -1.91 25.52 -20.36
CA LEU A 83 -3.04 24.64 -20.10
C LEU A 83 -3.84 24.27 -21.36
N GLN A 84 -3.18 24.24 -22.54
CA GLN A 84 -3.76 23.74 -23.78
C GLN A 84 -3.44 22.25 -24.01
N PRO A 85 -4.24 21.54 -24.82
CA PRO A 85 -3.88 20.22 -25.33
C PRO A 85 -2.58 20.29 -26.16
N PRO A 86 -1.54 19.51 -25.82
CA PRO A 86 -0.32 19.45 -26.63
C PRO A 86 -0.50 18.56 -27.87
N PRO A 87 0.36 18.68 -28.89
CA PRO A 87 0.36 17.78 -30.05
C PRO A 87 0.50 16.31 -29.64
N SER A 88 -0.16 15.41 -30.38
CA SER A 88 -0.10 13.96 -30.12
C SER A 88 1.35 13.44 -30.05
N MET A 89 1.66 12.70 -28.99
CA MET A 89 3.00 12.18 -28.70
C MET A 89 2.89 10.83 -27.96
N PRO A 90 3.89 9.94 -28.07
CA PRO A 90 3.90 8.68 -27.34
C PRO A 90 4.12 8.94 -25.84
N LEU A 91 3.28 8.35 -25.01
CA LEU A 91 3.37 8.42 -23.55
C LEU A 91 3.76 7.05 -23.00
N LEU A 92 4.39 7.02 -21.82
CA LEU A 92 4.69 5.79 -21.09
C LEU A 92 3.97 5.82 -19.74
N LEU A 93 3.19 4.78 -19.44
CA LEU A 93 2.52 4.57 -18.16
C LEU A 93 3.27 3.49 -17.37
N ARG A 94 3.93 3.89 -16.29
CA ARG A 94 4.75 3.02 -15.44
C ARG A 94 4.03 2.68 -14.15
N HIS A 95 3.96 1.39 -13.82
CA HIS A 95 3.38 0.93 -12.57
C HIS A 95 4.44 0.79 -11.48
N LYS A 96 4.17 1.35 -10.30
CA LYS A 96 4.94 1.17 -9.07
C LYS A 96 4.09 0.55 -7.98
N ASP A 97 4.69 -0.40 -7.28
CA ASP A 97 4.11 -1.06 -6.11
C ASP A 97 4.33 -0.26 -4.79
N PRO A 98 3.84 -0.74 -3.63
CA PRO A 98 3.96 -0.02 -2.35
C PRO A 98 5.38 0.23 -1.86
N GLU A 99 6.39 -0.45 -2.40
CA GLU A 99 7.81 -0.22 -2.16
C GLU A 99 8.45 0.73 -3.19
N GLY A 100 7.68 1.18 -4.18
CA GLY A 100 8.15 2.01 -5.29
C GLY A 100 8.91 1.24 -6.36
N ARG A 101 8.81 -0.10 -6.40
CA ARG A 101 9.47 -0.94 -7.41
C ARG A 101 8.68 -0.87 -8.72
N ASP A 102 9.39 -0.63 -9.83
CA ASP A 102 8.80 -0.62 -11.17
C ASP A 102 8.33 -2.03 -11.54
N ARG A 103 7.02 -2.21 -11.79
CA ARG A 103 6.38 -3.50 -12.12
C ARG A 103 6.05 -3.69 -13.60
N GLY A 104 6.23 -2.65 -14.40
CA GLY A 104 6.00 -2.68 -15.84
C GLY A 104 5.85 -1.27 -16.40
N THR A 105 5.87 -1.16 -17.72
CA THR A 105 5.59 0.09 -18.43
C THR A 105 4.82 -0.21 -19.70
N VAL A 106 3.72 0.51 -19.92
CA VAL A 106 2.83 0.38 -21.07
C VAL A 106 2.92 1.66 -21.91
N LYS A 107 3.01 1.55 -23.23
CA LYS A 107 2.92 2.73 -24.12
C LYS A 107 1.44 3.13 -24.26
N LEU A 108 1.13 4.41 -24.04
CA LEU A 108 -0.17 4.99 -24.37
C LEU A 108 -0.05 5.92 -25.59
N GLU A 109 -1.17 6.13 -26.27
CA GLU A 109 -1.32 7.10 -27.34
C GLU A 109 -2.29 8.20 -26.88
N MET A 110 -2.00 9.44 -27.28
CA MET A 110 -2.73 10.63 -26.86
C MET A 110 -3.51 11.21 -28.03
N ASP A 111 -4.78 11.55 -27.80
CA ASP A 111 -5.66 12.16 -28.80
C ASP A 111 -5.41 13.67 -28.98
N GLU A 112 -6.16 14.29 -29.91
CA GLU A 112 -6.10 15.72 -30.21
C GLU A 112 -6.67 16.62 -29.10
N HIS A 113 -7.37 16.07 -28.13
CA HIS A 113 -7.87 16.76 -26.93
C HIS A 113 -6.90 16.65 -25.75
N GLY A 114 -5.73 16.03 -25.96
CA GLY A 114 -4.70 15.81 -24.95
C GLY A 114 -5.12 14.76 -23.93
N LEU A 115 -5.94 13.78 -24.31
CA LEU A 115 -6.35 12.67 -23.45
C LEU A 115 -5.66 11.38 -23.87
N ALA A 116 -5.25 10.58 -22.89
CA ALA A 116 -4.75 9.23 -23.11
C ALA A 116 -5.46 8.27 -22.16
N GLN A 117 -6.34 7.42 -22.71
CA GLN A 117 -7.05 6.39 -21.94
C GLN A 117 -6.09 5.26 -21.55
N PHE A 118 -6.30 4.66 -20.38
CA PHE A 118 -5.50 3.52 -19.93
C PHE A 118 -6.34 2.41 -19.31
N THR A 119 -5.82 1.20 -19.43
CA THR A 119 -6.34 -0.01 -18.79
C THR A 119 -5.14 -0.75 -18.18
N HIS A 120 -5.20 -1.06 -16.90
CA HIS A 120 -4.12 -1.71 -16.18
C HIS A 120 -4.63 -2.89 -15.34
N VAL A 121 -4.25 -4.10 -15.73
CA VAL A 121 -4.59 -5.33 -15.01
C VAL A 121 -3.67 -5.49 -13.81
N ILE A 122 -4.24 -5.51 -12.61
CA ILE A 122 -3.54 -5.80 -11.36
C ILE A 122 -3.40 -7.33 -11.27
N PRO A 123 -2.19 -7.91 -11.17
CA PRO A 123 -2.05 -9.36 -11.05
C PRO A 123 -2.77 -9.92 -9.82
N PRO A 124 -3.31 -11.16 -9.85
CA PRO A 124 -3.94 -11.81 -8.68
C PRO A 124 -3.00 -11.98 -7.48
N TYR A 125 -1.70 -11.94 -7.70
CA TYR A 125 -0.62 -12.00 -6.70
C TYR A 125 -0.01 -10.62 -6.39
N ALA A 126 -0.62 -9.52 -6.84
CA ALA A 126 -0.15 -8.18 -6.51
C ALA A 126 -0.18 -7.94 -4.99
N ARG A 127 0.87 -7.30 -4.47
CA ARG A 127 0.95 -6.88 -3.07
C ARG A 127 -0.24 -5.99 -2.69
N THR A 128 -0.77 -6.16 -1.48
CA THR A 128 -1.74 -5.19 -0.93
C THR A 128 -1.07 -3.96 -0.33
N GLY A 129 -1.61 -2.78 -0.62
CA GLY A 129 -1.16 -1.46 -0.17
C GLY A 129 -1.34 -0.38 -1.26
N PRO A 130 -0.70 0.79 -1.11
CA PRO A 130 -0.79 1.89 -2.06
C PRO A 130 0.08 1.65 -3.32
N HIS A 131 -0.53 1.63 -4.49
CA HIS A 131 0.15 1.58 -5.79
C HIS A 131 0.12 2.94 -6.50
N THR A 132 0.98 3.13 -7.49
CA THR A 132 1.03 4.36 -8.28
C THR A 132 1.22 4.05 -9.77
N LEU A 133 0.43 4.67 -10.64
CA LEU A 133 0.73 4.75 -12.07
C LEU A 133 1.36 6.12 -12.37
N GLU A 134 2.59 6.15 -12.83
CA GLU A 134 3.29 7.35 -13.28
C GLU A 134 3.15 7.49 -14.79
N LEU A 135 2.82 8.69 -15.30
CA LEU A 135 2.83 9.00 -16.72
C LEU A 135 4.11 9.75 -17.06
N LEU A 136 4.83 9.28 -18.08
CA LEU A 136 6.13 9.82 -18.47
C LEU A 136 6.16 10.29 -19.93
N VAL A 137 6.85 11.42 -20.13
CA VAL A 137 7.32 11.92 -21.43
C VAL A 137 8.85 12.00 -21.34
N ALA A 138 9.56 11.42 -22.32
CA ALA A 138 11.03 11.45 -22.37
C ALA A 138 11.76 11.05 -21.04
N GLN A 139 11.17 10.09 -20.29
CA GLN A 139 11.61 9.64 -18.95
C GLN A 139 11.32 10.60 -17.77
N GLU A 140 10.74 11.78 -17.99
CA GLU A 140 10.26 12.66 -16.92
C GLU A 140 8.80 12.33 -16.56
N VAL A 141 8.50 12.20 -15.27
CA VAL A 141 7.13 11.99 -14.77
C VAL A 141 6.35 13.30 -14.83
N ILE A 142 5.33 13.35 -15.68
CA ILE A 142 4.48 14.54 -15.88
C ILE A 142 3.16 14.49 -15.09
N GLY A 143 2.78 13.32 -14.59
CA GLY A 143 1.57 13.10 -13.79
C GLY A 143 1.60 11.74 -13.10
N GLN A 144 0.75 11.54 -12.10
CA GLN A 144 0.61 10.26 -11.42
C GLN A 144 -0.82 10.01 -10.94
N TYR A 145 -1.23 8.75 -10.95
CA TYR A 145 -2.44 8.22 -10.33
C TYR A 145 -2.07 7.38 -9.12
N ARG A 146 -2.80 7.48 -8.01
CA ARG A 146 -2.57 6.67 -6.81
C ARG A 146 -3.85 5.96 -6.42
N PHE A 147 -3.73 4.67 -6.14
CA PHE A 147 -4.84 3.79 -5.83
C PHE A 147 -4.40 2.75 -4.79
N GLN A 148 -5.33 2.26 -3.98
CA GLN A 148 -5.10 1.15 -3.07
C GLN A 148 -5.36 -0.16 -3.80
N VAL A 149 -4.52 -1.17 -3.56
CA VAL A 149 -4.84 -2.57 -3.86
C VAL A 149 -5.00 -3.26 -2.51
N GLU A 150 -6.21 -3.64 -2.14
CA GLU A 150 -6.53 -4.26 -0.86
C GLU A 150 -7.60 -5.33 -1.06
N GLU A 151 -7.65 -6.29 -0.15
CA GLU A 151 -8.78 -7.21 -0.10
C GLU A 151 -9.85 -6.59 0.81
N PHE A 152 -11.06 -6.40 0.27
CA PHE A 152 -12.18 -5.73 0.96
C PHE A 152 -13.53 -6.30 0.49
N VAL A 153 -14.61 -6.11 1.23
CA VAL A 153 -16.00 -6.29 0.74
C VAL A 153 -16.68 -4.92 0.78
N PRO A 154 -17.64 -4.59 -0.11
CA PRO A 154 -18.33 -3.31 -0.03
C PRO A 154 -19.20 -3.24 1.23
N ASP A 155 -19.26 -2.06 1.85
CA ASP A 155 -20.22 -1.76 2.90
C ASP A 155 -21.65 -1.82 2.35
N ARG A 156 -22.62 -2.23 3.19
CA ARG A 156 -24.06 -2.25 2.83
C ARG A 156 -24.85 -1.11 3.46
N ILE A 157 -24.32 -0.53 4.52
CA ILE A 157 -24.89 0.59 5.28
C ILE A 157 -23.96 1.79 5.19
N LYS A 158 -24.53 3.00 5.25
CA LYS A 158 -23.79 4.22 5.59
C LYS A 158 -24.03 4.56 7.06
N VAL A 159 -23.02 5.09 7.72
CA VAL A 159 -23.11 5.59 9.09
C VAL A 159 -22.77 7.07 9.10
N GLU A 160 -23.54 7.87 9.82
CA GLU A 160 -23.36 9.31 9.98
C GLU A 160 -23.41 9.66 11.47
N VAL A 161 -22.57 10.59 11.90
CA VAL A 161 -22.59 11.12 13.27
C VAL A 161 -22.96 12.60 13.20
N ALA A 162 -24.18 12.93 13.59
CA ALA A 162 -24.76 14.26 13.49
C ALA A 162 -24.76 14.95 14.86
N ALA A 163 -23.75 15.77 15.12
CA ALA A 163 -23.69 16.58 16.34
C ALA A 163 -24.80 17.65 16.35
N LYS A 164 -25.51 17.80 17.49
CA LYS A 164 -26.62 18.78 17.64
C LYS A 164 -26.13 20.22 17.69
N LYS A 165 -24.88 20.43 18.10
CA LYS A 165 -24.15 21.69 18.01
C LYS A 165 -22.85 21.46 17.24
N THR A 166 -22.39 22.47 16.51
CA THR A 166 -21.04 22.53 15.92
C THR A 166 -19.95 22.82 16.96
N ALA A 167 -20.35 23.31 18.14
CA ALA A 167 -19.50 23.79 19.22
C ALA A 167 -20.13 23.50 20.61
N VAL A 168 -19.30 23.19 21.61
CA VAL A 168 -19.72 23.04 23.03
C VAL A 168 -18.69 23.62 24.02
N GLY A 169 -19.12 24.02 25.22
CA GLY A 169 -18.25 24.49 26.31
C GLY A 169 -17.94 23.43 27.39
N PRO A 170 -17.08 23.73 28.39
CA PRO A 170 -16.86 22.87 29.55
C PRO A 170 -18.12 22.79 30.41
N GLY A 171 -18.42 21.60 30.93
CA GLY A 171 -19.65 21.34 31.67
C GLY A 171 -20.92 21.32 30.81
N GLU A 172 -20.84 21.67 29.52
CA GLU A 172 -21.96 21.47 28.61
C GLU A 172 -22.08 20.00 28.18
N THR A 173 -23.30 19.60 27.88
CA THR A 173 -23.62 18.31 27.29
C THR A 173 -23.45 18.36 25.77
N LEU A 174 -22.46 17.62 25.26
CA LEU A 174 -22.30 17.31 23.85
C LEU A 174 -23.32 16.23 23.45
N ALA A 175 -24.45 16.67 22.90
CA ALA A 175 -25.46 15.80 22.31
C ALA A 175 -25.23 15.59 20.80
N TYR A 176 -25.39 14.35 20.33
CA TYR A 176 -25.25 13.97 18.93
C TYR A 176 -26.13 12.75 18.61
N ASP A 177 -26.55 12.61 17.36
CA ASP A 177 -27.15 11.37 16.88
C ASP A 177 -26.09 10.54 16.18
N VAL A 178 -26.12 9.22 16.37
CA VAL A 178 -25.61 8.28 15.37
C VAL A 178 -26.80 7.87 14.50
N ALA A 179 -26.65 7.96 13.18
CA ALA A 179 -27.65 7.54 12.21
C ALA A 179 -27.05 6.51 11.26
N SER A 180 -27.82 5.49 10.90
CA SER A 180 -27.46 4.49 9.91
C SER A 180 -28.61 4.18 8.97
N ALA A 181 -28.29 4.01 7.70
CA ALA A 181 -29.23 3.61 6.67
C ALA A 181 -28.54 2.64 5.71
N TYR A 182 -29.29 1.69 5.18
CA TYR A 182 -28.84 0.90 4.06
C TYR A 182 -28.57 1.80 2.85
N LEU A 183 -27.50 1.55 2.10
CA LEU A 183 -27.13 2.35 0.93
C LEU A 183 -28.27 2.40 -0.10
N PHE A 184 -29.01 1.31 -0.24
CA PHE A 184 -30.18 1.22 -1.12
C PHE A 184 -31.39 2.06 -0.70
N GLY A 185 -31.39 2.72 0.47
CA GLY A 185 -32.43 3.67 0.88
C GLY A 185 -32.76 3.71 2.37
N PRO A 186 -33.31 2.61 2.93
CA PRO A 186 -34.06 2.66 4.17
C PRO A 186 -33.22 2.72 5.45
N PRO A 187 -33.84 3.09 6.60
CA PRO A 187 -33.17 3.07 7.89
C PRO A 187 -32.66 1.69 8.30
N ALA A 188 -31.48 1.63 8.92
CA ALA A 188 -30.88 0.39 9.42
C ALA A 188 -31.31 0.16 10.88
N ALA A 189 -32.60 -0.07 11.08
CA ALA A 189 -33.24 -0.15 12.40
C ALA A 189 -32.75 -1.36 13.22
N GLY A 190 -32.63 -1.19 14.54
CA GLY A 190 -32.26 -2.28 15.46
C GLY A 190 -30.83 -2.80 15.36
N LEU A 191 -29.99 -2.27 14.46
CA LEU A 191 -28.57 -2.62 14.37
C LEU A 191 -27.82 -2.18 15.63
N ALA A 192 -26.80 -2.95 16.03
CA ALA A 192 -25.98 -2.62 17.18
C ALA A 192 -25.06 -1.43 16.88
N VAL A 193 -24.80 -0.58 17.87
CA VAL A 193 -23.95 0.61 17.75
C VAL A 193 -23.02 0.74 18.96
N GLU A 194 -21.73 0.91 18.70
CA GLU A 194 -20.71 1.37 19.67
C GLU A 194 -20.37 2.84 19.35
N SER A 195 -20.24 3.69 20.36
CA SER A 195 -19.79 5.08 20.18
C SER A 195 -18.76 5.48 21.22
N ARG A 196 -17.79 6.30 20.80
CA ARG A 196 -16.67 6.78 21.60
C ARG A 196 -16.44 8.27 21.37
N VAL A 197 -16.05 8.99 22.41
CA VAL A 197 -15.68 10.41 22.31
C VAL A 197 -14.33 10.64 22.97
N ARG A 198 -13.39 11.23 22.22
CA ARG A 198 -12.04 11.61 22.71
C ARG A 198 -11.78 13.09 22.45
N LEU A 199 -11.33 13.80 23.48
CA LEU A 199 -10.88 15.18 23.39
C LEU A 199 -9.42 15.25 22.93
N VAL A 200 -9.12 16.17 22.01
CA VAL A 200 -7.77 16.45 21.49
C VAL A 200 -7.53 17.97 21.40
N ALA A 201 -6.27 18.40 21.39
CA ALA A 201 -5.92 19.82 21.28
C ALA A 201 -6.18 20.40 19.88
N ALA A 202 -6.70 21.62 19.81
CA ALA A 202 -7.02 22.33 18.56
C ALA A 202 -6.65 23.83 18.62
N SER A 203 -6.62 24.49 17.46
CA SER A 203 -6.32 25.92 17.34
C SER A 203 -7.58 26.74 17.12
N PHE A 204 -7.68 27.92 17.74
CA PHE A 204 -8.72 28.91 17.48
C PHE A 204 -8.18 30.04 16.58
N ALA A 205 -8.83 30.28 15.44
CA ALA A 205 -8.44 31.30 14.47
C ALA A 205 -9.70 31.94 13.84
N PRO A 206 -10.31 32.95 14.50
CA PRO A 206 -11.55 33.56 14.04
C PRO A 206 -11.29 34.48 12.85
N LYS A 207 -12.15 34.37 11.83
CA LYS A 207 -12.09 35.17 10.60
C LYS A 207 -12.26 36.67 10.89
N GLY A 208 -11.44 37.51 10.26
CA GLY A 208 -11.41 38.96 10.48
C GLY A 208 -10.47 39.42 11.61
N TYR A 209 -9.81 38.47 12.29
CA TYR A 209 -8.80 38.73 13.32
C TYR A 209 -7.47 38.04 13.00
N GLU A 210 -7.15 37.87 11.73
CA GLU A 210 -5.93 37.19 11.26
C GLU A 210 -4.62 37.86 11.76
N GLU A 211 -4.70 39.11 12.20
CA GLU A 211 -3.59 39.86 12.83
C GLU A 211 -3.45 39.65 14.36
N PHE A 212 -4.39 38.95 15.00
CA PHE A 212 -4.39 38.67 16.43
C PHE A 212 -3.96 37.23 16.73
N THR A 213 -3.23 37.04 17.82
CA THR A 213 -2.91 35.70 18.34
C THR A 213 -3.92 35.28 19.41
N PHE A 214 -4.42 34.04 19.33
CA PHE A 214 -5.40 33.43 20.25
C PHE A 214 -4.85 32.14 20.89
N HIS A 215 -3.56 32.13 21.21
CA HIS A 215 -2.83 30.95 21.65
C HIS A 215 -1.87 31.29 22.79
N ASN A 216 -1.79 30.41 23.80
CA ASN A 216 -0.76 30.44 24.84
C ASN A 216 0.07 29.13 24.77
N PRO A 217 1.34 29.20 24.33
CA PRO A 217 2.22 28.02 24.17
C PRO A 217 2.76 27.46 25.49
N GLU A 218 2.60 28.16 26.62
CA GLU A 218 3.05 27.70 27.95
C GLU A 218 2.07 26.67 28.57
N ARG A 219 0.95 26.36 27.89
CA ARG A 219 -0.03 25.34 28.29
C ARG A 219 0.11 24.08 27.45
N GLN A 220 -0.34 22.95 28.01
CA GLN A 220 -0.36 21.65 27.33
C GLN A 220 -1.64 20.90 27.68
N PHE A 221 -2.15 20.12 26.73
CA PHE A 221 -3.28 19.21 26.94
C PHE A 221 -2.86 17.80 26.49
N LYS A 222 -3.31 16.78 27.22
CA LYS A 222 -3.15 15.36 26.84
C LYS A 222 -4.51 14.83 26.44
N ASP A 223 -4.58 14.12 25.33
CA ASP A 223 -5.84 13.56 24.85
C ASP A 223 -6.55 12.69 25.90
N GLN A 224 -7.88 12.77 25.94
CA GLN A 224 -8.69 12.12 26.96
C GLN A 224 -9.94 11.49 26.35
N GLU A 225 -10.16 10.18 26.55
CA GLU A 225 -11.44 9.52 26.23
C GLU A 225 -12.46 9.88 27.32
N ILE A 226 -13.65 10.34 26.92
CA ILE A 226 -14.71 10.84 27.84
C ILE A 226 -16.03 10.07 27.71
N LEU A 227 -16.19 9.23 26.67
CA LEU A 227 -17.34 8.33 26.51
C LEU A 227 -16.91 7.03 25.82
N VAL A 228 -17.47 5.91 26.29
CA VAL A 228 -17.64 4.66 25.56
C VAL A 228 -19.07 4.18 25.84
N ASP A 229 -19.87 3.98 24.80
CA ASP A 229 -21.28 3.57 24.90
C ASP A 229 -21.62 2.47 23.87
N GLN A 230 -22.56 1.57 24.21
CA GLN A 230 -23.00 0.43 23.40
C GLN A 230 -24.52 0.24 23.46
N GLY A 231 -25.13 -0.41 22.47
CA GLY A 231 -26.57 -0.70 22.40
C GLY A 231 -27.08 -0.75 20.96
N VAL A 232 -28.30 -0.28 20.65
CA VAL A 232 -28.96 -0.44 19.33
C VAL A 232 -29.57 0.85 18.77
N LEU A 233 -29.84 0.86 17.47
CA LEU A 233 -30.58 1.92 16.76
C LEU A 233 -32.12 1.74 16.86
N ASP A 234 -32.86 2.85 16.80
CA ASP A 234 -34.32 2.92 16.78
C ASP A 234 -34.94 2.56 15.41
N ALA A 235 -36.27 2.69 15.28
CA ALA A 235 -37.01 2.37 14.06
C ALA A 235 -36.65 3.30 12.87
N GLU A 236 -36.21 4.52 13.17
CA GLU A 236 -35.71 5.52 12.22
C GLU A 236 -34.21 5.35 11.92
N GLY A 237 -33.57 4.28 12.42
CA GLY A 237 -32.16 3.96 12.21
C GLY A 237 -31.22 4.90 12.96
N LYS A 238 -31.65 5.46 14.09
CA LYS A 238 -30.93 6.48 14.85
C LYS A 238 -30.70 6.07 16.30
N ARG A 239 -29.76 6.77 16.95
CA ARG A 239 -29.64 6.79 18.40
C ARG A 239 -29.09 8.13 18.85
N ALA A 240 -29.87 8.82 19.68
CA ALA A 240 -29.39 10.01 20.38
C ALA A 240 -28.44 9.59 21.51
N LEU A 241 -27.27 10.21 21.55
CA LEU A 241 -26.25 10.03 22.57
C LEU A 241 -25.81 11.39 23.13
N SER A 242 -25.27 11.38 24.34
CA SER A 242 -24.76 12.59 24.95
C SER A 242 -23.66 12.33 25.97
N VAL A 243 -22.67 13.20 26.02
CA VAL A 243 -21.60 13.21 27.04
C VAL A 243 -21.37 14.62 27.55
N THR A 244 -21.14 14.79 28.85
CA THR A 244 -20.76 16.09 29.42
C THR A 244 -19.26 16.32 29.27
N VAL A 245 -18.88 17.44 28.68
CA VAL A 245 -17.47 17.85 28.58
C VAL A 245 -16.93 18.16 29.98
N PRO A 246 -15.75 17.67 30.41
CA PRO A 246 -15.19 17.99 31.71
C PRO A 246 -15.02 19.51 31.92
N ALA A 247 -15.28 19.98 33.13
CA ALA A 247 -15.04 21.37 33.53
C ALA A 247 -13.56 21.62 33.87
N GLY A 248 -13.12 22.88 33.86
CA GLY A 248 -11.77 23.28 34.33
C GLY A 248 -10.60 22.93 33.40
N LEU A 249 -10.86 22.66 32.12
CA LEU A 249 -9.85 22.30 31.13
C LEU A 249 -8.91 23.50 30.83
N GLN A 250 -7.63 23.37 31.20
CA GLN A 250 -6.59 24.33 30.80
C GLN A 250 -5.89 23.84 29.52
N VAL A 251 -5.96 24.63 28.45
CA VAL A 251 -5.48 24.24 27.12
C VAL A 251 -4.73 25.37 26.44
N PRO A 252 -3.96 25.11 25.36
CA PRO A 252 -3.16 26.13 24.69
C PRO A 252 -3.98 27.08 23.80
N SER A 253 -5.15 26.65 23.31
CA SER A 253 -6.07 27.48 22.53
C SER A 253 -7.49 26.90 22.64
N SER A 254 -7.88 25.95 21.78
CA SER A 254 -9.17 25.26 21.80
C SER A 254 -8.99 23.74 21.94
N LEU A 255 -10.09 23.00 22.00
CA LEU A 255 -10.13 21.55 21.84
C LEU A 255 -11.03 21.14 20.66
N GLU A 256 -10.91 19.88 20.24
CA GLU A 256 -11.89 19.17 19.42
C GLU A 256 -12.35 17.90 20.14
N ALA A 257 -13.64 17.60 20.07
CA ALA A 257 -14.19 16.28 20.38
C ALA A 257 -14.23 15.45 19.10
N LEU A 258 -13.48 14.35 19.10
CA LEU A 258 -13.50 13.32 18.06
C LEU A 258 -14.54 12.27 18.47
N ILE A 259 -15.70 12.30 17.81
CA ILE A 259 -16.81 11.36 18.03
C ILE A 259 -16.69 10.26 16.98
N ALA A 260 -16.35 9.04 17.40
CA ALA A 260 -16.34 7.86 16.55
C ALA A 260 -17.57 7.00 16.87
N ALA A 261 -18.28 6.50 15.85
CA ALA A 261 -19.35 5.53 16.02
C ALA A 261 -19.20 4.38 15.02
N ARG A 262 -19.47 3.16 15.45
CA ARG A 262 -19.46 1.94 14.63
C ARG A 262 -20.82 1.26 14.75
N VAL A 263 -21.51 1.06 13.63
CA VAL A 263 -22.80 0.35 13.57
C VAL A 263 -22.56 -1.02 12.93
N GLN A 264 -22.99 -2.08 13.60
CA GLN A 264 -22.80 -3.47 13.19
C GLN A 264 -24.05 -4.01 12.49
N GLU A 265 -23.88 -4.54 11.28
CA GLU A 265 -24.86 -5.36 10.59
C GLU A 265 -25.14 -6.64 11.40
N GLN A 266 -26.26 -7.33 11.13
CA GLN A 266 -26.59 -8.65 11.72
C GLN A 266 -25.55 -9.76 11.42
N GLY A 267 -24.56 -9.46 10.57
CA GLY A 267 -23.36 -10.27 10.35
C GLY A 267 -22.25 -10.10 11.39
N GLY A 268 -22.30 -9.08 12.24
CA GLY A 268 -21.20 -8.69 13.15
C GLY A 268 -20.18 -7.73 12.51
N ARG A 269 -20.20 -7.58 11.18
CA ARG A 269 -19.42 -6.56 10.46
C ARG A 269 -19.93 -5.17 10.83
N GLY A 270 -19.02 -4.25 11.18
CA GLY A 270 -19.39 -2.88 11.54
C GLY A 270 -18.75 -1.80 10.68
N VAL A 271 -19.61 -0.96 10.10
CA VAL A 271 -19.25 0.28 9.39
C VAL A 271 -19.11 1.41 10.41
N ALA A 272 -18.16 2.32 10.22
CA ALA A 272 -17.93 3.39 11.19
C ALA A 272 -17.77 4.78 10.56
N ALA A 273 -18.11 5.79 11.36
CA ALA A 273 -18.04 7.20 11.02
C ALA A 273 -17.34 8.00 12.12
N LEU A 274 -16.73 9.11 11.72
CA LEU A 274 -16.02 10.04 12.61
C LEU A 274 -16.53 11.47 12.37
N GLN A 275 -17.05 12.10 13.42
CA GLN A 275 -17.40 13.53 13.41
C GLN A 275 -16.47 14.29 14.35
N ARG A 276 -16.14 15.53 13.96
CA ARG A 276 -15.42 16.48 14.82
C ARG A 276 -16.36 17.58 15.28
N VAL A 277 -16.25 17.98 16.55
CA VAL A 277 -17.01 19.09 17.13
C VAL A 277 -16.03 19.97 17.87
N HIS A 278 -16.10 21.29 17.68
CA HIS A 278 -15.24 22.19 18.42
C HIS A 278 -15.65 22.21 19.90
N VAL A 279 -14.66 22.11 20.79
CA VAL A 279 -14.87 22.22 22.22
C VAL A 279 -14.13 23.47 22.65
N HIS A 280 -14.87 24.48 23.08
CA HIS A 280 -14.34 25.79 23.40
C HIS A 280 -14.25 25.98 24.92
N PRO A 281 -13.07 25.75 25.55
CA PRO A 281 -12.97 25.74 27.00
C PRO A 281 -13.07 27.11 27.68
N TYR A 282 -13.08 28.19 26.91
CA TYR A 282 -13.19 29.56 27.40
C TYR A 282 -14.48 30.21 26.88
N PRO A 283 -15.20 31.00 27.70
CA PRO A 283 -16.42 31.70 27.27
C PRO A 283 -16.13 32.78 26.21
N TYR A 284 -14.88 33.23 26.14
CA TYR A 284 -14.34 34.06 25.09
C TYR A 284 -12.84 33.79 24.95
N TYR A 285 -12.31 34.06 23.77
CA TYR A 285 -10.89 33.96 23.46
C TYR A 285 -10.26 35.34 23.47
N LEU A 286 -9.13 35.45 24.14
CA LEU A 286 -8.33 36.65 24.10
C LEU A 286 -7.50 36.63 22.81
N GLY A 287 -7.80 37.56 21.91
CA GLY A 287 -6.93 37.97 20.83
C GLY A 287 -5.99 39.05 21.34
N LEU A 288 -4.71 38.96 21.01
CA LEU A 288 -3.73 40.01 21.33
C LEU A 288 -2.93 40.36 20.08
N ARG A 289 -2.79 41.65 19.81
CA ARG A 289 -1.87 42.20 18.80
C ARG A 289 -1.15 43.44 19.35
N ARG A 290 -0.06 43.82 18.69
CA ARG A 290 0.62 45.09 18.93
C ARG A 290 0.19 46.09 17.89
N LEU A 291 -0.13 47.31 18.31
CA LEU A 291 -0.42 48.42 17.41
C LEU A 291 0.86 49.19 17.07
N GLY A 292 0.88 49.76 15.86
CA GLY A 292 2.04 50.43 15.29
C GLY A 292 2.87 49.49 14.40
N GLU A 293 3.16 49.96 13.18
CA GLU A 293 4.04 49.28 12.25
C GLU A 293 5.52 49.40 12.65
N GLY A 294 6.34 48.44 12.21
CA GLY A 294 7.74 48.38 12.62
C GLY A 294 7.89 48.09 14.11
N TYR A 295 9.13 47.90 14.56
CA TYR A 295 9.41 47.67 15.98
C TYR A 295 9.51 49.01 16.74
N PRO A 296 9.17 49.07 18.05
CA PRO A 296 9.22 50.28 18.87
C PRO A 296 10.55 50.43 19.62
N GLU A 297 11.10 51.64 19.73
CA GLU A 297 12.41 51.88 20.36
C GLU A 297 12.38 51.71 21.90
N PRO A 298 13.54 51.53 22.57
CA PRO A 298 13.58 51.63 24.03
C PRO A 298 13.11 53.01 24.48
N ASN A 299 12.29 53.03 25.52
CA ASN A 299 11.56 54.20 26.03
C ASN A 299 10.49 54.76 25.06
N GLN A 300 10.26 54.15 23.89
CA GLN A 300 9.08 54.42 23.07
C GLN A 300 7.88 53.62 23.60
N GLN A 301 6.79 54.30 23.89
CA GLN A 301 5.55 53.67 24.38
C GLN A 301 4.98 52.69 23.33
N VAL A 302 4.79 51.43 23.74
CA VAL A 302 4.20 50.37 22.92
C VAL A 302 2.73 50.23 23.26
N THR A 303 1.86 50.44 22.27
CA THR A 303 0.42 50.19 22.42
C THR A 303 0.11 48.75 22.04
N LEU A 304 -0.53 48.04 22.95
CA LEU A 304 -0.99 46.66 22.79
C LEU A 304 -2.51 46.68 22.78
N GLU A 305 -3.10 46.03 21.79
CA GLU A 305 -4.55 45.90 21.69
C GLU A 305 -4.96 44.47 21.98
N TYR A 306 -5.82 44.31 22.98
CA TYR A 306 -6.53 43.07 23.21
C TYR A 306 -7.94 43.17 22.61
N VAL A 307 -8.46 42.01 22.24
CA VAL A 307 -9.87 41.81 21.91
C VAL A 307 -10.33 40.52 22.58
N ALA A 308 -11.53 40.52 23.15
CA ALA A 308 -12.22 39.34 23.62
C ALA A 308 -13.27 38.96 22.56
N VAL A 309 -13.11 37.77 21.99
CA VAL A 309 -13.92 37.28 20.88
C VAL A 309 -14.65 36.01 21.32
N SER A 310 -15.95 35.93 21.10
CA SER A 310 -16.74 34.72 21.38
C SER A 310 -16.28 33.56 20.48
N PRO A 311 -16.64 32.30 20.80
CA PRO A 311 -16.40 31.15 19.92
C PRO A 311 -16.86 31.36 18.46
N GLU A 312 -17.91 32.17 18.25
CA GLU A 312 -18.51 32.48 16.95
C GLU A 312 -17.79 33.61 16.17
N GLY A 313 -16.79 34.25 16.76
CA GLY A 313 -16.06 35.37 16.13
C GLY A 313 -16.59 36.78 16.45
N ALA A 314 -17.55 36.92 17.37
CA ALA A 314 -18.12 38.22 17.74
C ALA A 314 -17.34 38.87 18.92
N GLU A 315 -17.16 40.19 18.89
CA GLU A 315 -16.57 40.93 20.02
C GLU A 315 -17.48 40.90 21.25
N VAL A 316 -16.96 40.48 22.41
CA VAL A 316 -17.73 40.33 23.67
C VAL A 316 -16.99 40.93 24.87
N PRO A 317 -17.68 41.58 25.84
CA PRO A 317 -17.02 42.24 26.97
C PRO A 317 -16.09 41.32 27.78
N ALA A 318 -14.84 41.74 27.96
CA ALA A 318 -13.86 40.99 28.73
C ALA A 318 -14.08 41.10 30.26
N GLY A 319 -13.64 40.08 30.98
CA GLY A 319 -13.50 40.09 32.44
C GLY A 319 -12.35 40.97 32.93
N LYS A 320 -11.91 40.80 34.18
CA LYS A 320 -10.76 41.55 34.73
C LYS A 320 -9.45 40.96 34.22
N LEU A 321 -8.97 41.45 33.09
CA LEU A 321 -7.75 40.91 32.49
C LEU A 321 -6.50 41.39 33.24
N ARG A 322 -5.46 40.55 33.22
CA ARG A 322 -4.11 40.87 33.68
C ARG A 322 -3.15 40.70 32.52
N ALA A 323 -2.42 41.77 32.20
CA ALA A 323 -1.36 41.78 31.21
C ALA A 323 0.00 41.72 31.92
N GLU A 324 0.73 40.63 31.74
CA GLU A 324 2.08 40.45 32.29
C GLU A 324 3.11 40.59 31.16
N VAL A 325 4.04 41.53 31.35
CA VAL A 325 5.09 41.84 30.38
C VAL A 325 6.41 41.28 30.87
N PHE A 326 6.94 40.32 30.11
CA PHE A 326 8.24 39.70 30.33
C PHE A 326 9.24 40.23 29.31
N ARG A 327 10.50 40.37 29.73
CA ARG A 327 11.66 40.42 28.83
C ARG A 327 12.33 39.06 28.87
N ASP A 328 12.31 38.37 27.74
CA ASP A 328 13.00 37.09 27.59
C ASP A 328 14.48 37.36 27.27
N ARG A 329 15.35 37.05 28.23
CA ARG A 329 16.80 37.00 28.04
C ARG A 329 17.15 35.63 27.48
N TRP A 330 17.58 35.61 26.22
CA TRP A 330 17.98 34.37 25.55
C TRP A 330 19.47 34.12 25.76
N HIS A 331 19.79 33.12 26.57
CA HIS A 331 21.15 32.61 26.70
C HIS A 331 21.43 31.64 25.55
N THR A 332 21.71 32.21 24.38
CA THR A 332 22.11 31.46 23.18
C THR A 332 23.59 31.12 23.25
N VAL A 333 23.89 29.86 23.54
CA VAL A 333 25.26 29.33 23.47
C VAL A 333 25.43 28.49 22.20
N LEU A 334 26.51 28.76 21.45
CA LEU A 334 26.91 27.92 20.33
C LEU A 334 27.51 26.63 20.88
N ARG A 335 26.70 25.59 21.06
CA ARG A 335 27.19 24.27 21.51
C ARG A 335 27.68 23.47 20.33
N ARG A 336 28.87 22.88 20.48
CA ARG A 336 29.29 21.78 19.62
C ARG A 336 28.46 20.56 19.99
N THR A 337 27.84 19.91 19.02
CA THR A 337 27.12 18.64 19.22
C THR A 337 28.13 17.50 19.35
N ASP A 338 27.69 16.36 19.90
CA ASP A 338 28.57 15.19 20.08
C ASP A 338 29.06 14.61 18.73
N ALA A 339 28.32 14.88 17.64
CA ALA A 339 28.72 14.59 16.25
C ALA A 339 29.73 15.60 15.65
N GLY A 340 30.11 16.63 16.39
CA GLY A 340 31.13 17.62 16.01
C GLY A 340 30.63 18.87 15.28
N ASN A 341 29.35 18.93 14.90
CA ASN A 341 28.69 20.11 14.32
C ASN A 341 28.46 21.20 15.37
N TYR A 342 27.96 22.37 14.96
CA TYR A 342 27.55 23.43 15.89
C TYR A 342 26.04 23.65 15.82
N ARG A 343 25.39 23.77 16.99
CA ARG A 343 24.01 24.21 17.12
C ARG A 343 23.93 25.40 18.07
N TYR A 344 23.08 26.36 17.77
CA TYR A 344 22.68 27.36 18.77
C TYR A 344 21.70 26.71 19.73
N GLU A 345 22.09 26.60 20.99
CA GLU A 345 21.25 26.14 22.07
C GLU A 345 20.87 27.34 22.91
N SER A 346 19.61 27.78 22.79
CA SER A 346 19.09 28.96 23.46
C SER A 346 18.23 28.55 24.66
N THR A 347 18.67 28.90 25.86
CA THR A 347 17.85 28.80 27.07
C THR A 347 17.14 30.14 27.34
N ARG A 348 15.85 30.06 27.69
CA ARG A 348 14.97 31.21 27.98
C ARG A 348 15.06 31.57 29.46
N ASP A 349 15.56 32.75 29.79
CA ASP A 349 15.46 33.35 31.12
C ASP A 349 14.44 34.51 31.08
N ALA A 350 13.26 34.28 31.64
CA ALA A 350 12.13 35.21 31.54
C ALA A 350 12.09 36.16 32.75
N LEU A 351 12.39 37.44 32.52
CA LEU A 351 12.30 38.48 33.54
C LEU A 351 10.95 39.19 33.45
N LEU A 352 10.08 39.03 34.46
CA LEU A 352 8.86 39.84 34.58
C LEU A 352 9.24 41.31 34.85
N LEU A 353 8.74 42.23 34.03
CA LEU A 353 9.02 43.67 34.12
C LEU A 353 7.81 44.50 34.52
N ASP A 354 6.60 44.11 34.11
CA ASP A 354 5.37 44.84 34.40
C ASP A 354 4.17 43.90 34.51
N SER A 355 3.15 44.30 35.27
CA SER A 355 1.93 43.54 35.51
C SER A 355 0.75 44.49 35.67
N GLN A 356 0.04 44.72 34.57
CA GLN A 356 -1.05 45.70 34.50
C GLN A 356 -2.41 45.01 34.67
N ALA A 357 -3.30 45.61 35.47
CA ALA A 357 -4.70 45.21 35.56
C ALA A 357 -5.53 46.03 34.55
N ILE A 358 -6.35 45.34 33.76
CA ILE A 358 -7.24 45.92 32.76
C ILE A 358 -8.67 45.82 33.29
N ALA A 359 -9.41 46.94 33.22
CA ALA A 359 -10.79 46.99 33.70
C ALA A 359 -11.73 46.12 32.84
N SER A 360 -12.64 45.41 33.50
CA SER A 360 -13.68 44.61 32.87
C SER A 360 -14.73 45.47 32.15
N GLY A 361 -15.35 44.94 31.09
CA GLY A 361 -16.55 45.49 30.48
C GLY A 361 -16.39 46.08 29.07
N THR A 362 -15.17 46.21 28.56
CA THR A 362 -14.92 46.52 27.15
C THR A 362 -14.54 45.25 26.38
N PRO A 363 -15.06 45.02 25.16
CA PRO A 363 -14.71 43.84 24.37
C PRO A 363 -13.34 43.98 23.69
N ARG A 364 -12.92 45.22 23.45
CA ARG A 364 -11.66 45.60 22.82
C ARG A 364 -11.09 46.74 23.64
N GLY A 365 -9.78 46.75 23.82
CA GLY A 365 -9.12 47.82 24.56
C GLY A 365 -7.62 47.84 24.32
N GLN A 366 -7.03 48.95 24.73
CA GLN A 366 -5.60 49.20 24.55
C GLN A 366 -4.96 49.45 25.92
N PHE A 367 -3.78 48.89 26.10
CA PHE A 367 -2.88 49.20 27.21
C PHE A 367 -1.50 49.51 26.65
N THR A 368 -0.68 50.20 27.43
CA THR A 368 0.62 50.65 26.96
C THR A 368 1.73 50.21 27.88
N PHE A 369 2.83 49.75 27.31
CA PHE A 369 4.04 49.41 28.03
C PHE A 369 5.22 50.18 27.44
N THR A 370 6.08 50.73 28.28
CA THR A 370 7.29 51.45 27.85
C THR A 370 8.51 50.56 28.11
N PRO A 371 9.03 49.84 27.10
CA PRO A 371 10.17 48.95 27.25
C PRO A 371 11.43 49.77 27.60
N PRO A 372 12.10 49.50 28.74
CA PRO A 372 13.24 50.32 29.17
C PRO A 372 14.52 50.06 28.36
N GLU A 373 14.61 48.91 27.69
CA GLU A 373 15.81 48.44 27.00
C GLU A 373 15.44 47.73 25.68
N PHE A 374 16.43 47.52 24.82
CA PHE A 374 16.27 46.62 23.68
C PHE A 374 16.14 45.17 24.17
N GLY A 375 15.30 44.37 23.54
CA GLY A 375 15.08 42.98 23.97
C GLY A 375 13.91 42.27 23.30
N SER A 376 13.86 40.95 23.51
CA SER A 376 12.69 40.14 23.19
C SER A 376 11.69 40.36 24.31
N TYR A 377 10.54 40.95 23.99
CA TYR A 377 9.46 41.15 24.94
C TYR A 377 8.33 40.19 24.63
N ARG A 378 7.71 39.71 25.69
CA ARG A 378 6.57 38.81 25.62
C ARG A 378 5.48 39.35 26.51
N VAL A 379 4.26 39.36 25.99
CA VAL A 379 3.09 39.79 26.74
C VAL A 379 2.12 38.65 26.79
N VAL A 380 1.82 38.22 28.02
CA VAL A 380 0.76 37.27 28.32
C VAL A 380 -0.42 38.09 28.82
N VAL A 381 -1.54 38.06 28.11
CA VAL A 381 -2.81 38.55 28.63
C VAL A 381 -3.61 37.35 29.10
N SER A 382 -4.16 37.44 30.29
CA SER A 382 -4.95 36.37 30.91
C SER A 382 -6.15 36.94 31.64
N ASP A 383 -7.23 36.18 31.67
CA ASP A 383 -8.33 36.34 32.61
C ASP A 383 -8.13 35.34 33.76
N PRO A 384 -7.85 35.80 34.99
CA PRO A 384 -7.71 34.91 36.15
C PRO A 384 -9.01 34.20 36.56
N GLU A 385 -10.19 34.72 36.20
CA GLU A 385 -11.49 34.15 36.59
C GLU A 385 -11.89 33.01 35.64
N THR A 386 -11.79 33.21 34.32
CA THR A 386 -12.12 32.17 33.31
C THR A 386 -10.95 31.28 32.91
N GLY A 387 -9.72 31.71 33.21
CA GLY A 387 -8.50 31.07 32.73
C GLY A 387 -8.23 31.29 31.24
N ALA A 388 -9.00 32.11 30.50
CA ALA A 388 -8.67 32.47 29.12
C ALA A 388 -7.27 33.13 29.08
N SER A 389 -6.44 32.81 28.09
CA SER A 389 -5.11 33.42 27.98
C SER A 389 -4.55 33.34 26.57
N THR A 390 -3.81 34.37 26.19
CA THR A 390 -3.06 34.46 24.94
C THR A 390 -1.70 35.09 25.16
N GLN A 391 -0.78 34.84 24.24
CA GLN A 391 0.58 35.33 24.29
C GLN A 391 0.98 35.90 22.93
N ILE A 392 1.59 37.09 22.94
CA ILE A 392 2.41 37.54 21.80
C ILE A 392 3.86 37.75 22.24
N GLU A 393 4.74 37.65 21.27
CA GLU A 393 6.16 38.02 21.40
C GLU A 393 6.43 39.14 20.38
N PHE A 394 7.11 40.20 20.82
CA PHE A 394 7.52 41.31 19.97
C PHE A 394 8.92 41.78 20.35
N PHE A 395 9.59 42.48 19.43
CA PHE A 395 10.92 43.01 19.67
C PHE A 395 10.94 44.52 19.79
N VAL A 396 11.83 45.08 20.61
CA VAL A 396 12.04 46.52 20.85
C VAL A 396 13.32 47.03 20.15
N SER A 397 13.18 48.00 19.25
CA SER A 397 14.14 48.39 18.20
C SER A 397 13.90 49.82 17.69
N GLY A 398 14.93 50.56 17.24
CA GLY A 398 14.77 51.94 16.75
C GLY A 398 15.68 52.35 15.58
N TRP A 399 15.80 53.66 15.33
CA TRP A 399 16.78 54.26 14.41
C TRP A 399 18.16 54.31 15.07
N GLY A 400 19.00 53.37 14.64
CA GLY A 400 20.19 52.95 15.38
C GLY A 400 20.13 51.44 15.58
N TYR A 401 21.23 50.82 15.99
CA TYR A 401 21.28 49.35 16.08
C TYR A 401 20.26 48.83 17.09
N SER A 402 19.28 48.07 16.61
CA SER A 402 18.49 47.20 17.47
C SER A 402 19.04 45.78 17.48
N PRO A 403 19.33 45.20 18.65
CA PRO A 403 19.61 43.78 18.80
C PRO A 403 18.33 42.94 18.73
N TRP A 404 17.55 43.03 17.63
CA TRP A 404 16.37 42.18 17.47
C TRP A 404 16.68 40.69 17.58
N ALA A 405 15.65 39.87 17.80
CA ALA A 405 15.75 38.41 17.73
C ALA A 405 15.96 38.02 16.27
N ILE A 406 17.16 38.34 15.79
CA ILE A 406 17.77 37.95 14.55
C ILE A 406 17.87 36.43 14.62
N LYS A 407 16.79 35.76 14.23
CA LYS A 407 16.84 34.35 13.84
C LYS A 407 17.73 34.22 12.58
N ASP A 408 17.73 35.25 11.73
CA ASP A 408 18.56 35.39 10.54
C ASP A 408 18.65 36.88 10.12
N PRO A 409 19.86 37.50 10.01
CA PRO A 409 20.00 38.89 9.58
C PRO A 409 19.97 39.07 8.06
N GLY A 410 19.91 37.97 7.30
CA GLY A 410 19.85 37.92 5.84
C GLY A 410 18.44 37.96 5.24
N ARG A 411 17.40 38.29 6.03
CA ARG A 411 15.98 38.23 5.63
C ARG A 411 15.30 39.59 5.46
N LEU A 412 14.41 39.70 4.47
CA LEU A 412 13.40 40.76 4.27
C LEU A 412 12.00 40.19 4.55
N GLU A 413 11.09 41.04 5.04
CA GLU A 413 9.66 40.72 5.10
C GLU A 413 8.93 41.42 3.93
N LEU A 414 7.99 40.71 3.31
CA LEU A 414 7.14 41.20 2.22
C LEU A 414 5.68 40.86 2.54
N SER A 415 4.77 41.81 2.37
CA SER A 415 3.31 41.62 2.49
C SER A 415 2.57 42.26 1.32
N LEU A 416 1.37 41.73 1.02
CA LEU A 416 0.51 42.15 -0.08
C LEU A 416 -0.79 42.77 0.45
N ASP A 417 -1.41 43.66 -0.32
CA ASP A 417 -2.69 44.32 0.03
C ASP A 417 -3.94 43.42 -0.16
N LYS A 418 -3.83 42.36 -0.98
CA LYS A 418 -4.88 41.35 -1.16
C LYS A 418 -4.30 39.94 -1.18
N SER A 419 -5.15 38.95 -0.90
CA SER A 419 -4.84 37.52 -1.01
C SER A 419 -4.89 36.97 -2.44
N GLU A 420 -5.67 37.60 -3.33
CA GLU A 420 -5.90 37.21 -4.72
C GLU A 420 -6.21 38.44 -5.58
N TYR A 421 -5.81 38.39 -6.86
CA TYR A 421 -5.94 39.50 -7.81
C TYR A 421 -6.57 39.08 -9.14
N GLN A 422 -7.18 40.04 -9.84
CA GLN A 422 -7.57 39.90 -11.24
C GLN A 422 -6.45 40.41 -12.17
N PRO A 423 -6.23 39.81 -13.36
CA PRO A 423 -5.33 40.40 -14.36
C PRO A 423 -5.77 41.81 -14.74
N GLY A 424 -4.82 42.74 -14.80
CA GLY A 424 -5.07 44.18 -15.00
C GLY A 424 -5.17 44.99 -13.70
N GLU A 425 -5.27 44.35 -12.53
CA GLU A 425 -5.11 45.05 -11.24
C GLU A 425 -3.64 45.43 -10.98
N THR A 426 -3.40 46.13 -9.87
CA THR A 426 -2.06 46.45 -9.37
C THR A 426 -1.99 46.09 -7.89
N ALA A 427 -1.04 45.23 -7.51
CA ALA A 427 -0.74 44.91 -6.12
C ALA A 427 0.15 45.99 -5.49
N ALA A 428 -0.07 46.27 -4.20
CA ALA A 428 0.80 47.07 -3.38
C ALA A 428 1.59 46.14 -2.43
N VAL A 429 2.90 46.06 -2.64
CA VAL A 429 3.81 45.23 -1.84
C VAL A 429 4.48 46.09 -0.78
N GLN A 430 4.20 45.84 0.49
CA GLN A 430 4.91 46.45 1.60
C GLN A 430 6.20 45.65 1.87
N VAL A 431 7.33 46.35 1.97
CA VAL A 431 8.67 45.81 2.20
C VAL A 431 9.16 46.26 3.57
N ARG A 432 9.72 45.34 4.35
CA ARG A 432 10.45 45.63 5.60
C ARG A 432 11.84 45.00 5.55
N ALA A 433 12.85 45.75 5.95
CA ALA A 433 14.26 45.46 5.71
C ALA A 433 15.14 45.64 6.95
N PRO A 434 16.23 44.87 7.10
CA PRO A 434 17.13 44.99 8.25
C PRO A 434 18.13 46.17 8.14
N PHE A 435 18.17 46.88 7.00
CA PHE A 435 19.03 48.05 6.77
C PHE A 435 18.56 48.86 5.55
N ALA A 436 19.20 50.01 5.29
CA ALA A 436 19.01 50.83 4.08
C ALA A 436 19.97 50.39 2.96
N GLY A 437 19.58 50.54 1.68
CA GLY A 437 20.39 50.06 0.56
C GLY A 437 19.70 50.08 -0.81
N LYS A 438 20.24 49.34 -1.78
CA LYS A 438 19.61 49.15 -3.09
C LYS A 438 18.77 47.88 -3.11
N LEU A 439 17.50 48.03 -3.45
CA LEU A 439 16.52 46.95 -3.50
C LEU A 439 16.24 46.56 -4.96
N LEU A 440 16.54 45.32 -5.32
CA LEU A 440 16.04 44.68 -6.54
C LEU A 440 14.72 43.98 -6.19
N VAL A 441 13.66 44.22 -6.95
CA VAL A 441 12.38 43.49 -6.83
C VAL A 441 12.05 42.85 -8.16
N THR A 442 11.71 41.57 -8.16
CA THR A 442 11.28 40.80 -9.33
C THR A 442 9.92 40.16 -9.10
N VAL A 443 9.16 40.00 -10.18
CA VAL A 443 8.01 39.08 -10.20
C VAL A 443 8.44 37.88 -11.01
N GLU A 444 8.38 36.70 -10.41
CA GLU A 444 9.03 35.51 -10.94
C GLU A 444 8.33 34.20 -10.55
N ARG A 445 8.57 33.17 -11.37
CA ARG A 445 8.15 31.78 -11.11
C ARG A 445 9.12 30.82 -11.79
N GLU A 446 8.89 30.44 -13.05
CA GLU A 446 9.82 29.68 -13.91
C GLU A 446 10.87 30.58 -14.58
N GLY A 447 10.62 31.88 -14.61
CA GLY A 447 11.51 32.93 -15.05
C GLY A 447 11.13 34.26 -14.42
N ILE A 448 11.86 35.32 -14.76
CA ILE A 448 11.58 36.68 -14.30
C ILE A 448 10.66 37.36 -15.32
N PHE A 449 9.43 37.66 -14.91
CA PHE A 449 8.43 38.33 -15.72
C PHE A 449 8.57 39.86 -15.66
N HIS A 450 8.81 40.39 -14.46
CA HIS A 450 8.88 41.83 -14.18
C HIS A 450 10.08 42.15 -13.29
N THR A 451 10.62 43.36 -13.39
CA THR A 451 11.80 43.78 -12.61
C THR A 451 11.76 45.27 -12.33
N GLN A 452 12.02 45.65 -11.08
CA GLN A 452 12.19 47.02 -10.63
C GLN A 452 13.43 47.15 -9.73
N VAL A 453 14.06 48.32 -9.72
CA VAL A 453 15.16 48.64 -8.80
C VAL A 453 14.83 49.93 -8.08
N HIS A 454 14.84 49.86 -6.75
CA HIS A 454 14.53 50.96 -5.85
C HIS A 454 15.73 51.27 -4.93
N VAL A 455 15.76 52.47 -4.35
CA VAL A 455 16.73 52.83 -3.32
C VAL A 455 15.97 53.01 -2.00
N LEU A 456 16.20 52.10 -1.06
CA LEU A 456 15.70 52.19 0.30
C LEU A 456 16.58 53.14 1.10
N ALA A 457 16.07 54.32 1.42
CA ALA A 457 16.73 55.28 2.32
C ALA A 457 16.58 54.88 3.82
N GLY A 458 15.68 53.94 4.13
CA GLY A 458 15.42 53.42 5.47
C GLY A 458 15.05 51.93 5.42
N ASN A 459 14.34 51.46 6.44
CA ASN A 459 14.01 50.04 6.63
C ASN A 459 12.62 49.62 6.11
N THR A 460 11.83 50.50 5.48
CA THR A 460 10.51 50.16 4.89
C THR A 460 10.25 50.88 3.55
N ALA A 461 9.37 50.30 2.72
CA ALA A 461 8.79 50.94 1.52
C ALA A 461 7.50 50.24 1.06
N THR A 462 6.75 50.87 0.16
CA THR A 462 5.63 50.24 -0.57
C THR A 462 5.88 50.32 -2.08
N ILE A 463 5.63 49.23 -2.80
CA ILE A 463 6.01 49.05 -4.21
C ILE A 463 4.81 48.55 -5.01
N SER A 464 4.48 49.23 -6.11
CA SER A 464 3.37 48.86 -6.98
C SER A 464 3.79 47.89 -8.09
N ILE A 465 3.03 46.79 -8.22
CA ILE A 465 3.28 45.71 -9.19
C ILE A 465 2.02 45.46 -10.04
N PRO A 466 2.07 45.62 -11.37
CA PRO A 466 0.95 45.31 -12.25
C PRO A 466 0.73 43.79 -12.36
N ILE A 467 -0.53 43.35 -12.30
CA ILE A 467 -0.93 41.94 -12.35
C ILE A 467 -1.16 41.52 -13.80
N LEU A 468 -0.36 40.57 -14.30
CA LEU A 468 -0.43 40.08 -15.68
C LEU A 468 -1.18 38.75 -15.77
N ALA A 469 -1.75 38.46 -16.96
CA ALA A 469 -2.46 37.21 -17.21
C ALA A 469 -1.57 35.96 -17.14
N ASP A 470 -0.25 36.11 -17.34
CA ASP A 470 0.72 35.01 -17.30
C ASP A 470 1.15 34.61 -15.88
N TYR A 471 0.81 35.44 -14.88
CA TYR A 471 1.02 35.15 -13.46
C TYR A 471 0.08 34.06 -12.93
N ARG A 472 -0.85 33.55 -13.74
CA ARG A 472 -1.75 32.46 -13.37
C ARG A 472 -0.99 31.13 -13.21
N PRO A 473 -1.31 30.26 -12.23
CA PRO A 473 -2.24 30.47 -11.12
C PRO A 473 -1.71 31.41 -10.04
N ASN A 474 -0.39 31.45 -9.85
CA ASN A 474 0.30 32.39 -8.98
C ASN A 474 1.68 32.75 -9.55
N ALA A 475 2.23 33.87 -9.11
CA ALA A 475 3.64 34.22 -9.24
C ALA A 475 4.23 34.48 -7.83
N TYR A 476 5.50 34.87 -7.77
CA TYR A 476 6.15 35.32 -6.54
C TYR A 476 6.70 36.72 -6.73
N VAL A 477 6.54 37.56 -5.72
CA VAL A 477 7.35 38.78 -5.60
C VAL A 477 8.55 38.41 -4.76
N THR A 478 9.76 38.53 -5.31
CA THR A 478 11.00 38.38 -4.55
C THR A 478 11.76 39.70 -4.52
N ALA A 479 12.52 39.89 -3.46
CA ALA A 479 13.26 41.10 -3.20
C ALA A 479 14.66 40.77 -2.69
N THR A 480 15.67 41.44 -3.23
CA THR A 480 17.06 41.36 -2.77
C THR A 480 17.56 42.77 -2.45
N LEU A 481 17.92 42.99 -1.19
CA LEU A 481 18.49 44.24 -0.70
C LEU A 481 20.00 44.08 -0.52
N VAL A 482 20.76 45.03 -1.08
CA VAL A 482 22.22 45.10 -0.99
C VAL A 482 22.62 46.38 -0.27
N ARG A 483 23.47 46.25 0.76
CA ARG A 483 24.03 47.38 1.49
C ARG A 483 25.12 48.07 0.67
N SER A 484 25.29 49.37 0.87
CA SER A 484 26.47 50.09 0.33
C SER A 484 27.75 49.63 1.03
N ALA A 485 28.81 49.42 0.25
CA ALA A 485 30.10 48.91 0.75
C ALA A 485 30.82 49.90 1.70
N LYS A 486 30.41 51.17 1.75
CA LYS A 486 30.92 52.16 2.71
C LYS A 486 30.34 52.00 4.11
N ASP A 487 29.20 51.30 4.21
CA ASP A 487 28.34 51.23 5.40
C ASP A 487 28.28 49.78 5.95
N LEU A 488 29.25 48.95 5.52
CA LEU A 488 29.37 47.53 5.87
C LEU A 488 30.39 47.35 6.98
N GLU A 489 29.93 47.02 8.18
CA GLU A 489 30.78 46.78 9.35
C GLU A 489 31.08 45.28 9.53
N PRO A 490 32.26 44.90 10.07
CA PRO A 490 32.59 43.50 10.35
C PRO A 490 31.54 42.82 11.23
N GLY A 491 31.02 41.67 10.77
CA GLY A 491 29.97 40.92 11.46
C GLY A 491 28.53 41.37 11.16
N THR A 492 28.32 42.36 10.29
CA THR A 492 26.98 42.78 9.84
C THR A 492 26.60 42.18 8.48
N ALA A 493 25.30 41.92 8.26
CA ALA A 493 24.81 41.38 6.99
C ALA A 493 24.88 42.43 5.86
N GLY A 494 25.55 42.08 4.76
CA GLY A 494 25.63 42.90 3.55
C GLY A 494 24.48 42.71 2.56
N ARG A 495 23.71 41.63 2.70
CA ARG A 495 22.54 41.29 1.86
C ARG A 495 21.35 40.88 2.72
N ALA A 496 20.15 41.22 2.28
CA ALA A 496 18.90 40.64 2.78
C ALA A 496 18.01 40.17 1.61
N PHE A 497 17.24 39.08 1.79
CA PHE A 497 16.37 38.49 0.77
C PHE A 497 14.96 38.23 1.31
N GLY A 498 13.92 38.39 0.49
CA GLY A 498 12.54 38.03 0.84
C GLY A 498 11.72 37.55 -0.35
N ALA A 499 10.68 36.76 -0.08
CA ALA A 499 9.75 36.25 -1.08
C ALA A 499 8.32 36.14 -0.53
N VAL A 500 7.30 36.48 -1.34
CA VAL A 500 5.87 36.32 -1.03
C VAL A 500 5.09 35.84 -2.26
N PRO A 501 4.17 34.86 -2.14
CA PRO A 501 3.32 34.42 -3.25
C PRO A 501 2.23 35.45 -3.59
N LEU A 502 1.93 35.57 -4.87
CA LEU A 502 0.90 36.45 -5.44
C LEU A 502 -0.06 35.59 -6.26
N ASN A 503 -1.30 35.42 -5.82
CA ASN A 503 -2.30 34.56 -6.47
C ASN A 503 -3.16 35.35 -7.46
N VAL A 504 -3.61 34.70 -8.54
CA VAL A 504 -4.43 35.31 -9.59
C VAL A 504 -5.64 34.44 -9.89
N ASP A 505 -6.82 35.03 -10.05
CA ASP A 505 -8.09 34.30 -10.22
C ASP A 505 -8.16 33.45 -11.51
N GLN A 506 -8.81 32.29 -11.35
CA GLN A 506 -9.00 31.21 -12.33
C GLN A 506 -10.47 30.82 -12.56
N THR A 507 -11.43 31.37 -11.81
CA THR A 507 -12.84 30.93 -11.80
C THR A 507 -13.48 30.88 -13.19
N THR A 508 -13.08 31.76 -14.11
CA THR A 508 -13.53 31.77 -15.52
C THR A 508 -13.17 30.50 -16.32
N ASN A 509 -12.22 29.69 -15.84
CA ASN A 509 -11.83 28.43 -16.48
C ASN A 509 -12.58 27.20 -15.91
N ARG A 510 -13.57 27.39 -15.03
CA ARG A 510 -14.36 26.27 -14.49
C ARG A 510 -15.53 25.92 -15.41
N LEU A 511 -15.58 24.69 -15.91
CA LEU A 511 -16.74 24.18 -16.64
C LEU A 511 -17.89 23.90 -15.66
N LYS A 512 -19.10 24.26 -16.07
CA LYS A 512 -20.32 23.79 -15.41
C LYS A 512 -20.62 22.38 -15.94
N VAL A 513 -20.79 21.44 -15.03
CA VAL A 513 -21.15 20.05 -15.32
C VAL A 513 -22.39 19.73 -14.48
N ALA A 514 -23.37 19.07 -15.08
CA ALA A 514 -24.56 18.58 -14.38
C ALA A 514 -24.85 17.13 -14.82
N ILE A 515 -25.25 16.29 -13.87
CA ILE A 515 -25.65 14.90 -14.12
C ILE A 515 -27.17 14.80 -13.99
N THR A 516 -27.82 14.10 -14.92
CA THR A 516 -29.23 13.73 -14.84
C THR A 516 -29.36 12.22 -15.03
N ALA A 517 -29.89 11.54 -14.02
CA ALA A 517 -30.12 10.10 -14.01
C ALA A 517 -31.36 9.80 -13.13
N PRO A 518 -31.98 8.60 -13.23
CA PRO A 518 -33.03 8.20 -12.32
C PRO A 518 -32.53 8.14 -10.87
N GLU A 519 -33.31 8.65 -9.91
CA GLU A 519 -32.96 8.55 -8.47
C GLU A 519 -32.96 7.10 -7.97
N GLN A 520 -33.82 6.24 -8.55
CA GLN A 520 -33.94 4.83 -8.23
C GLN A 520 -34.18 3.98 -9.48
N ILE A 521 -33.57 2.79 -9.51
CA ILE A 521 -33.82 1.71 -10.48
C ILE A 521 -33.95 0.34 -9.78
N ARG A 522 -34.38 -0.69 -10.51
CA ARG A 522 -34.32 -2.10 -10.08
C ARG A 522 -33.03 -2.78 -10.58
N PRO A 523 -32.57 -3.88 -9.93
CA PRO A 523 -31.51 -4.74 -10.48
C PRO A 523 -31.88 -5.28 -11.87
N HIS A 524 -30.89 -5.74 -12.65
CA HIS A 524 -31.09 -6.23 -14.03
C HIS A 524 -31.73 -5.22 -15.01
N THR A 525 -31.63 -3.92 -14.74
CA THR A 525 -32.12 -2.86 -15.63
C THR A 525 -30.97 -2.00 -16.18
N LYS A 526 -31.27 -1.20 -17.22
CA LYS A 526 -30.31 -0.27 -17.82
C LYS A 526 -30.34 1.08 -17.10
N LEU A 527 -29.19 1.49 -16.57
CA LEU A 527 -28.98 2.82 -16.01
C LEU A 527 -28.54 3.79 -17.10
N ALA A 528 -29.43 4.69 -17.52
CA ALA A 528 -29.11 5.78 -18.42
C ALA A 528 -28.66 7.03 -17.63
N VAL A 529 -27.47 7.55 -17.94
CA VAL A 529 -26.88 8.73 -17.33
C VAL A 529 -26.67 9.79 -18.42
N GLN A 530 -27.27 10.97 -18.24
CA GLN A 530 -27.03 12.13 -19.08
C GLN A 530 -26.10 13.11 -18.35
N VAL A 531 -25.14 13.68 -19.08
CA VAL A 531 -24.24 14.72 -18.59
C VAL A 531 -24.37 15.94 -19.47
N ALA A 532 -24.71 17.08 -18.87
CA ALA A 532 -24.73 18.38 -19.53
C ALA A 532 -23.45 19.16 -19.18
N ALA A 533 -22.78 19.67 -20.22
CA ALA A 533 -21.62 20.55 -20.14
C ALA A 533 -21.64 21.54 -21.33
N THR A 534 -20.48 21.99 -21.81
CA THR A 534 -20.38 22.78 -23.05
C THR A 534 -20.36 21.86 -24.27
N ALA A 535 -20.87 22.30 -25.42
CA ALA A 535 -20.86 21.53 -26.67
C ALA A 535 -19.43 21.24 -27.16
N GLY A 536 -19.18 20.01 -27.65
CA GLY A 536 -17.86 19.56 -28.08
C GLY A 536 -16.83 19.47 -26.94
N ALA A 537 -17.29 19.21 -25.71
CA ALA A 537 -16.43 18.91 -24.56
C ALA A 537 -16.27 17.39 -24.41
N THR A 538 -15.06 16.97 -24.07
CA THR A 538 -14.78 15.57 -23.68
C THR A 538 -15.33 15.33 -22.27
N VAL A 539 -16.00 14.20 -22.05
CA VAL A 539 -16.58 13.79 -20.77
C VAL A 539 -16.22 12.34 -20.48
N THR A 540 -15.98 12.01 -19.22
CA THR A 540 -15.95 10.62 -18.72
C THR A 540 -17.00 10.44 -17.63
N VAL A 541 -17.69 9.31 -17.63
CA VAL A 541 -18.68 8.92 -16.63
C VAL A 541 -18.26 7.62 -15.95
N ALA A 542 -18.16 7.65 -14.63
CA ALA A 542 -18.08 6.46 -13.79
C ALA A 542 -19.41 6.25 -13.05
N ALA A 543 -19.77 4.99 -12.81
CA ALA A 543 -20.84 4.61 -11.90
C ALA A 543 -20.34 3.47 -11.01
N VAL A 544 -20.10 3.76 -9.73
CA VAL A 544 -19.45 2.81 -8.80
C VAL A 544 -20.27 2.70 -7.53
N ASP A 545 -20.34 1.48 -6.98
CA ASP A 545 -20.97 1.21 -5.68
C ASP A 545 -20.36 2.10 -4.58
N GLU A 546 -21.19 2.92 -3.95
CA GLU A 546 -20.80 3.82 -2.85
C GLU A 546 -20.25 3.02 -1.65
N GLY A 547 -20.67 1.77 -1.47
CA GLY A 547 -20.12 0.84 -0.49
C GLY A 547 -18.64 0.50 -0.70
N ILE A 548 -18.10 0.75 -1.90
CA ILE A 548 -16.67 0.69 -2.20
C ILE A 548 -16.01 2.04 -1.93
N LEU A 549 -16.63 3.12 -2.42
CA LEU A 549 -16.05 4.46 -2.38
C LEU A 549 -15.92 5.01 -0.96
N GLN A 550 -16.87 4.70 -0.07
CA GLN A 550 -16.85 5.17 1.31
C GLN A 550 -15.73 4.52 2.16
N LEU A 551 -15.25 3.32 1.79
CA LEU A 551 -14.15 2.62 2.49
C LEU A 551 -12.87 3.47 2.59
N ILE A 552 -12.61 4.28 1.55
CA ILE A 552 -11.47 5.20 1.45
C ILE A 552 -11.89 6.67 1.42
N ALA A 553 -13.18 6.97 1.66
CA ALA A 553 -13.79 8.29 1.54
C ALA A 553 -13.44 8.99 0.20
N GLN A 554 -13.59 8.26 -0.92
CA GLN A 554 -13.15 8.73 -2.23
C GLN A 554 -13.83 10.04 -2.65
N LYS A 555 -13.02 10.98 -3.13
CA LYS A 555 -13.48 12.28 -3.65
C LYS A 555 -13.74 12.20 -5.15
N THR A 556 -14.68 13.00 -5.61
CA THR A 556 -14.92 13.24 -7.03
C THR A 556 -13.63 13.84 -7.64
N PRO A 557 -13.09 13.32 -8.76
CA PRO A 557 -11.90 13.88 -9.39
C PRO A 557 -12.10 15.36 -9.75
N ASP A 558 -11.13 16.20 -9.44
CA ASP A 558 -11.18 17.66 -9.68
C ASP A 558 -9.96 18.12 -10.49
N PRO A 559 -9.99 17.96 -11.82
CA PRO A 559 -8.94 18.48 -12.70
C PRO A 559 -8.79 20.00 -12.63
N PHE A 560 -9.85 20.77 -12.29
CA PHE A 560 -9.75 22.22 -12.16
C PHE A 560 -8.82 22.58 -10.99
N THR A 561 -9.10 22.06 -9.80
CA THR A 561 -8.26 22.28 -8.61
C THR A 561 -6.85 21.71 -8.80
N TYR A 562 -6.70 20.62 -9.56
CA TYR A 562 -5.38 20.11 -9.94
C TYR A 562 -4.61 21.08 -10.84
N PHE A 563 -5.11 21.45 -12.03
CA PHE A 563 -4.35 22.26 -12.99
C PHE A 563 -4.10 23.70 -12.51
N TYR A 564 -4.98 24.24 -11.67
CA TYR A 564 -4.86 25.59 -11.10
C TYR A 564 -4.24 25.66 -9.70
N ARG A 565 -3.63 24.56 -9.22
CA ARG A 565 -2.89 24.52 -7.94
C ARG A 565 -1.70 25.49 -7.93
N LYS A 566 -1.36 26.03 -6.74
CA LYS A 566 -0.18 26.87 -6.52
C LYS A 566 1.10 26.19 -7.06
N LEU A 567 1.80 26.86 -7.96
CA LEU A 567 3.09 26.48 -8.52
C LEU A 567 4.25 27.02 -7.67
N ALA A 568 5.33 26.26 -7.56
CA ALA A 568 6.53 26.64 -6.80
C ALA A 568 7.35 27.75 -7.47
N LEU A 569 8.20 28.44 -6.69
CA LEU A 569 9.23 29.32 -7.23
C LEU A 569 10.35 28.48 -7.88
N GLY A 570 10.47 28.56 -9.21
CA GLY A 570 11.51 27.88 -9.99
C GLY A 570 12.79 28.70 -10.22
N VAL A 571 12.72 30.04 -10.10
CA VAL A 571 13.90 30.92 -10.14
C VAL A 571 14.76 30.68 -8.90
N ARG A 572 16.06 30.51 -9.12
CA ARG A 572 17.06 30.36 -8.06
C ARG A 572 17.98 31.57 -8.05
N ALA A 573 17.99 32.29 -6.95
CA ALA A 573 18.92 33.39 -6.72
C ALA A 573 20.27 32.87 -6.21
N PHE A 574 21.35 33.53 -6.63
CA PHE A 574 22.72 33.20 -6.23
C PHE A 574 23.51 34.48 -5.93
N ASP A 575 24.28 34.49 -4.85
CA ASP A 575 25.15 35.61 -4.47
C ASP A 575 26.42 35.15 -3.72
N ILE A 576 27.43 36.04 -3.63
CA ILE A 576 28.69 35.79 -2.92
C ILE A 576 28.82 36.53 -1.59
N TYR A 577 27.75 37.12 -1.04
CA TYR A 577 27.82 37.82 0.25
C TYR A 577 28.15 36.85 1.40
N ALA A 578 27.76 35.57 1.28
CA ALA A 578 28.18 34.49 2.17
C ALA A 578 29.67 34.12 2.11
N LEU A 579 30.45 34.66 1.16
CA LEU A 579 31.92 34.56 1.14
C LEU A 579 32.62 35.72 1.86
N LEU A 580 31.92 36.83 2.11
CA LEU A 580 32.44 37.95 2.89
C LEU A 580 32.37 37.67 4.40
N LEU A 581 31.44 36.82 4.83
CA LEU A 581 31.32 36.28 6.19
C LEU A 581 30.84 34.82 6.09
N PRO A 582 31.63 33.81 6.52
CA PRO A 582 31.18 32.42 6.48
C PRO A 582 30.09 32.19 7.54
N GLU A 583 28.86 31.97 7.09
CA GLU A 583 27.76 31.53 7.95
C GLU A 583 28.13 30.20 8.64
N VAL A 584 28.04 30.17 9.97
CA VAL A 584 28.19 28.93 10.74
C VAL A 584 27.04 28.02 10.35
N LYS A 585 27.33 26.82 9.82
CA LYS A 585 26.28 25.82 9.54
C LYS A 585 25.64 25.34 10.84
N VAL A 586 24.45 25.85 11.12
CA VAL A 586 23.60 25.45 12.24
C VAL A 586 22.70 24.30 11.80
N GLU A 587 22.59 23.25 12.61
CA GLU A 587 21.60 22.19 12.39
C GLU A 587 20.17 22.74 12.51
N GLY A 588 19.44 22.78 11.40
CA GLY A 588 18.00 23.03 11.42
C GLY A 588 17.24 21.87 12.05
N LYS A 589 16.27 22.15 12.92
CA LYS A 589 15.34 21.12 13.41
C LYS A 589 14.50 20.62 12.24
N SER A 590 14.69 19.36 11.85
CA SER A 590 13.77 18.68 10.93
C SER A 590 12.35 18.70 11.51
N PRO A 591 11.32 19.10 10.75
CA PRO A 591 9.94 19.03 11.22
C PRO A 591 9.55 17.57 11.46
N THR A 592 9.49 17.16 12.73
CA THR A 592 8.86 15.88 13.11
C THR A 592 7.36 15.98 12.86
N GLY A 593 6.91 15.39 11.76
CA GLY A 593 5.49 15.30 11.41
C GLY A 593 4.70 14.60 12.54
N GLY A 594 3.86 15.37 13.22
CA GLY A 594 2.97 14.86 14.26
C GLY A 594 1.64 14.46 13.67
N ASP A 595 1.39 13.15 13.56
CA ASP A 595 0.07 12.61 13.18
C ASP A 595 -0.24 11.29 13.92
N ARG A 596 0.28 11.15 15.15
CA ARG A 596 0.17 9.93 15.95
C ARG A 596 -1.24 9.71 16.52
N ALA A 597 -1.94 10.77 16.94
CA ALA A 597 -3.24 10.66 17.60
C ALA A 597 -4.36 10.11 16.68
N MET A 598 -4.40 10.55 15.41
CA MET A 598 -5.31 10.01 14.39
C MET A 598 -5.08 8.51 14.13
N LYS A 599 -3.84 8.05 14.27
CA LYS A 599 -3.43 6.67 14.02
C LYS A 599 -3.88 5.67 15.10
N ASP A 600 -4.31 6.17 16.26
CA ASP A 600 -4.85 5.35 17.35
C ASP A 600 -6.38 5.22 17.29
N LEU A 601 -7.10 6.29 16.93
CA LEU A 601 -8.56 6.23 16.75
C LEU A 601 -8.97 5.48 15.47
N SER A 602 -8.20 5.59 14.39
CA SER A 602 -8.42 4.79 13.16
C SER A 602 -8.35 3.27 13.38
N GLN A 603 -7.85 2.79 14.53
CA GLN A 603 -7.85 1.38 14.93
C GLN A 603 -9.23 0.88 15.43
N PHE A 604 -10.22 1.76 15.58
CA PHE A 604 -11.59 1.41 15.96
C PHE A 604 -12.55 1.34 14.75
N VAL A 605 -12.11 1.75 13.56
CA VAL A 605 -13.02 2.22 12.49
C VAL A 605 -13.22 1.22 11.35
N ARG A 606 -12.32 0.25 11.11
CA ARG A 606 -12.38 -0.57 9.87
C ARG A 606 -11.94 -2.02 10.03
N THR A 607 -12.76 -2.90 9.46
CA THR A 607 -12.52 -4.31 9.13
C THR A 607 -12.66 -4.46 7.61
N GLU A 608 -11.82 -5.24 6.92
CA GLU A 608 -12.23 -6.28 5.94
C GLU A 608 -11.13 -6.80 4.97
N GLY A 609 -11.52 -7.85 4.23
CA GLY A 609 -10.74 -8.70 3.30
C GLY A 609 -10.88 -10.16 3.73
N ILE A 610 -11.40 -11.12 2.96
CA ILE A 610 -11.22 -11.33 1.50
C ILE A 610 -12.57 -11.49 0.73
N ARG A 611 -12.59 -12.22 -0.39
CA ARG A 611 -13.45 -11.98 -1.57
C ARG A 611 -14.78 -12.75 -1.58
N ARG A 612 -15.89 -12.09 -1.94
CA ARG A 612 -17.20 -12.74 -2.23
C ARG A 612 -18.09 -12.07 -3.27
N VAL A 613 -18.20 -10.74 -3.23
CA VAL A 613 -19.08 -9.97 -4.13
C VAL A 613 -18.22 -9.35 -5.24
N GLU A 614 -18.60 -9.54 -6.51
CA GLU A 614 -17.98 -8.83 -7.64
C GLU A 614 -18.22 -7.32 -7.48
N PRO A 615 -17.18 -6.48 -7.46
CA PRO A 615 -17.35 -5.04 -7.27
C PRO A 615 -18.11 -4.41 -8.44
N VAL A 616 -19.22 -3.73 -8.14
CA VAL A 616 -20.01 -3.05 -9.18
C VAL A 616 -19.37 -1.70 -9.45
N ALA A 617 -18.58 -1.64 -10.52
CA ALA A 617 -17.91 -0.45 -11.01
C ALA A 617 -17.98 -0.41 -12.55
N PHE A 618 -18.49 0.70 -13.08
CA PHE A 618 -18.60 0.96 -14.52
C PHE A 618 -17.83 2.21 -14.92
N TRP A 619 -17.29 2.18 -16.13
CA TRP A 619 -16.54 3.27 -16.76
C TRP A 619 -17.00 3.45 -18.20
N SER A 620 -17.26 4.68 -18.63
CA SER A 620 -17.72 4.97 -19.99
C SER A 620 -16.61 5.04 -21.05
N GLY A 621 -15.35 5.13 -20.62
CA GLY A 621 -14.31 5.72 -21.46
C GLY A 621 -14.56 7.22 -21.72
N VAL A 622 -13.82 7.79 -22.67
CA VAL A 622 -14.04 9.17 -23.13
C VAL A 622 -15.20 9.22 -24.13
N VAL A 623 -16.19 10.07 -23.85
CA VAL A 623 -17.30 10.42 -24.76
C VAL A 623 -17.30 11.92 -25.04
N MET A 624 -17.96 12.35 -26.11
CA MET A 624 -18.09 13.77 -26.48
C MET A 624 -19.52 14.26 -26.26
N THR A 625 -19.68 15.50 -25.81
CA THR A 625 -20.98 16.18 -25.82
C THR A 625 -21.39 16.56 -27.24
N ASP A 626 -22.68 16.43 -27.52
CA ASP A 626 -23.30 16.80 -28.79
C ASP A 626 -23.37 18.34 -28.99
N ALA A 627 -24.01 18.76 -30.08
CA ALA A 627 -24.21 20.18 -30.40
C ALA A 627 -25.09 20.94 -29.38
N THR A 628 -25.80 20.25 -28.49
CA THR A 628 -26.58 20.85 -27.38
C THR A 628 -25.77 20.96 -26.08
N GLY A 629 -24.60 20.33 -26.01
CA GLY A 629 -23.81 20.22 -24.78
C GLY A 629 -24.10 18.96 -23.95
N THR A 630 -24.78 17.96 -24.53
CA THR A 630 -25.22 16.76 -23.79
C THR A 630 -24.46 15.51 -24.24
N ALA A 631 -24.09 14.65 -23.29
CA ALA A 631 -23.62 13.29 -23.55
C ALA A 631 -24.52 12.28 -22.81
N THR A 632 -24.79 11.11 -23.39
CA THR A 632 -25.59 10.04 -22.75
C THR A 632 -24.80 8.74 -22.72
N VAL A 633 -24.73 8.10 -21.56
CA VAL A 633 -24.08 6.80 -21.33
C VAL A 633 -25.11 5.84 -20.73
N THR A 634 -25.04 4.56 -21.08
CA THR A 634 -25.90 3.51 -20.53
C THR A 634 -25.08 2.38 -19.93
N PHE A 635 -25.39 1.96 -18.71
CA PHE A 635 -24.78 0.80 -18.04
C PHE A 635 -25.81 -0.30 -17.78
N ASP A 636 -25.43 -1.56 -18.00
CA ASP A 636 -26.25 -2.73 -17.67
C ASP A 636 -25.98 -3.15 -16.21
N VAL A 637 -26.94 -2.95 -15.31
CA VAL A 637 -26.77 -3.18 -13.87
C VAL A 637 -27.10 -4.65 -13.53
N PRO A 638 -26.20 -5.40 -12.85
CA PRO A 638 -26.41 -6.81 -12.52
C PRO A 638 -27.37 -7.00 -11.33
N GLU A 639 -27.34 -8.19 -10.71
CA GLU A 639 -27.95 -8.47 -9.41
C GLU A 639 -27.21 -7.68 -8.32
N PHE A 640 -27.63 -6.43 -8.08
CA PHE A 640 -27.00 -5.51 -7.14
C PHE A 640 -28.04 -4.75 -6.33
N GLN A 641 -27.85 -4.66 -5.02
CA GLN A 641 -28.69 -3.83 -4.13
C GLN A 641 -27.79 -2.90 -3.32
N GLY A 642 -27.91 -1.60 -3.56
CA GLY A 642 -27.01 -0.59 -3.00
C GLY A 642 -27.23 0.77 -3.64
N ALA A 643 -26.19 1.58 -3.73
CA ALA A 643 -26.22 2.88 -4.38
C ALA A 643 -25.02 3.05 -5.32
N LEU A 644 -25.27 3.51 -6.54
CA LEU A 644 -24.25 3.82 -7.53
C LEU A 644 -23.99 5.32 -7.51
N ARG A 645 -22.79 5.71 -7.07
CA ARG A 645 -22.33 7.09 -7.21
C ARG A 645 -21.90 7.32 -8.64
N LEU A 646 -22.56 8.27 -9.27
CA LEU A 646 -22.27 8.74 -10.61
C LEU A 646 -21.21 9.83 -10.48
N THR A 647 -20.15 9.74 -11.25
CA THR A 647 -19.09 10.75 -11.32
C THR A 647 -18.89 11.15 -12.76
N ALA A 648 -19.06 12.44 -13.07
CA ALA A 648 -18.82 12.99 -14.39
C ALA A 648 -17.68 14.01 -14.32
N VAL A 649 -16.71 13.87 -15.22
CA VAL A 649 -15.57 14.80 -15.34
C VAL A 649 -15.54 15.28 -16.78
N ALA A 650 -15.49 16.61 -16.97
CA ALA A 650 -15.54 17.26 -18.27
C ALA A 650 -14.32 18.15 -18.51
N HIS A 651 -13.80 18.12 -19.73
CA HIS A 651 -12.66 18.92 -20.16
C HIS A 651 -12.93 19.58 -21.51
N GLN A 652 -12.49 20.83 -21.66
CA GLN A 652 -12.45 21.52 -22.94
C GLN A 652 -11.28 22.50 -22.92
N ASN A 653 -10.19 22.16 -23.63
CA ASN A 653 -8.94 22.93 -23.61
C ASN A 653 -8.42 23.16 -22.17
N LYS A 654 -8.28 24.43 -21.76
CA LYS A 654 -7.91 24.86 -20.40
C LYS A 654 -9.07 24.90 -19.40
N GLN A 655 -10.28 24.57 -19.82
CA GLN A 655 -11.45 24.58 -18.95
C GLN A 655 -11.75 23.16 -18.44
N PHE A 656 -12.03 23.07 -17.15
CA PHE A 656 -12.21 21.79 -16.45
C PHE A 656 -13.38 21.88 -15.47
N GLY A 657 -14.12 20.79 -15.30
CA GLY A 657 -15.17 20.70 -14.30
C GLY A 657 -15.52 19.26 -13.98
N SER A 658 -16.16 19.05 -12.84
CA SER A 658 -16.70 17.76 -12.44
C SER A 658 -17.99 17.93 -11.65
N ALA A 659 -18.78 16.86 -11.62
CA ALA A 659 -19.99 16.73 -10.84
C ALA A 659 -20.12 15.28 -10.37
N ASP A 660 -20.90 15.08 -9.32
CA ASP A 660 -21.33 13.76 -8.88
C ASP A 660 -22.83 13.74 -8.61
N GLY A 661 -23.38 12.53 -8.52
CA GLY A 661 -24.79 12.24 -8.29
C GLY A 661 -24.95 10.80 -7.77
N MET A 662 -26.18 10.38 -7.50
CA MET A 662 -26.44 9.07 -6.89
C MET A 662 -27.70 8.44 -7.47
N THR A 663 -27.63 7.17 -7.84
CA THR A 663 -28.79 6.33 -8.20
C THR A 663 -28.86 5.14 -7.26
N ARG A 664 -30.00 4.93 -6.59
CA ARG A 664 -30.22 3.76 -5.73
C ARG A 664 -30.70 2.58 -6.55
N VAL A 665 -30.19 1.39 -6.26
CA VAL A 665 -30.61 0.14 -6.90
C VAL A 665 -31.27 -0.74 -5.84
N ARG A 666 -32.57 -0.99 -5.98
CA ARG A 666 -33.32 -1.88 -5.07
C ARG A 666 -34.57 -2.48 -5.70
N ASP A 667 -34.95 -3.65 -5.21
CA ASP A 667 -36.30 -4.18 -5.33
C ASP A 667 -37.14 -3.83 -4.08
N PRO A 668 -38.49 -3.92 -4.14
CA PRO A 668 -39.35 -3.64 -3.00
C PRO A 668 -39.35 -4.75 -1.93
N LEU A 669 -38.92 -5.96 -2.29
CA LEU A 669 -38.65 -7.06 -1.36
C LEU A 669 -37.14 -7.30 -1.35
N VAL A 670 -36.51 -7.09 -0.21
CA VAL A 670 -35.05 -7.12 -0.04
C VAL A 670 -34.66 -8.34 0.79
N LEU A 671 -33.59 -9.03 0.38
CA LEU A 671 -33.11 -10.27 0.98
C LEU A 671 -31.58 -10.20 1.18
N LEU A 672 -31.16 -10.10 2.44
CA LEU A 672 -29.77 -9.91 2.84
C LEU A 672 -29.29 -11.09 3.68
N PRO A 673 -28.81 -12.19 3.06
CA PRO A 673 -28.12 -13.24 3.78
C PRO A 673 -26.73 -12.76 4.23
N THR A 674 -26.27 -13.26 5.38
CA THR A 674 -24.86 -13.17 5.77
C THR A 674 -24.29 -14.55 6.06
N PHE A 675 -23.21 -14.89 5.37
CA PHE A 675 -22.53 -16.19 5.44
C PHE A 675 -21.09 -16.01 5.98
N PRO A 676 -20.56 -16.91 6.81
CA PRO A 676 -19.15 -16.89 7.24
C PRO A 676 -18.21 -17.16 6.07
N ARG A 677 -16.98 -16.62 6.08
CA ARG A 677 -16.00 -16.60 4.96
C ARG A 677 -15.63 -17.94 4.33
N PHE A 678 -15.77 -19.03 5.08
CA PHE A 678 -15.65 -20.41 4.63
C PHE A 678 -16.45 -21.27 5.61
N LEU A 679 -16.71 -22.52 5.24
CA LEU A 679 -17.23 -23.52 6.17
C LEU A 679 -16.11 -24.50 6.52
N SER A 680 -16.16 -25.05 7.72
CA SER A 680 -15.29 -26.13 8.22
C SER A 680 -16.07 -27.44 8.30
N LEU A 681 -15.41 -28.60 8.28
CA LEU A 681 -16.09 -29.90 8.43
C LEU A 681 -16.75 -30.05 9.82
N GLN A 682 -17.87 -30.76 9.85
CA GLN A 682 -18.64 -31.16 11.05
C GLN A 682 -19.11 -30.03 12.00
N GLU A 683 -19.03 -28.77 11.59
CA GLU A 683 -19.58 -27.64 12.35
C GLU A 683 -21.08 -27.43 12.12
N THR A 684 -21.73 -26.78 13.09
CA THR A 684 -23.09 -26.23 12.98
C THR A 684 -23.00 -24.71 12.84
N VAL A 685 -23.62 -24.15 11.81
CA VAL A 685 -23.63 -22.71 11.52
C VAL A 685 -25.08 -22.22 11.46
N GLN A 686 -25.35 -21.05 12.06
CA GLN A 686 -26.59 -20.33 11.84
C GLN A 686 -26.35 -19.23 10.80
N ILE A 687 -27.14 -19.26 9.71
CA ILE A 687 -27.11 -18.24 8.67
C ILE A 687 -28.23 -17.22 8.96
N PRO A 688 -27.90 -16.00 9.40
CA PRO A 688 -28.88 -14.93 9.48
C PRO A 688 -29.27 -14.45 8.07
N VAL A 689 -30.56 -14.31 7.87
CA VAL A 689 -31.20 -13.89 6.63
C VAL A 689 -32.17 -12.76 6.97
N THR A 690 -31.73 -11.52 6.76
CA THR A 690 -32.60 -10.36 6.95
C THR A 690 -33.50 -10.20 5.73
N VAL A 691 -34.81 -10.25 5.96
CA VAL A 691 -35.83 -9.99 4.94
C VAL A 691 -36.50 -8.67 5.27
N ARG A 692 -36.63 -7.81 4.27
CA ARG A 692 -37.14 -6.45 4.44
C ARG A 692 -38.28 -6.17 3.47
N ASN A 693 -39.36 -5.59 3.98
CA ASN A 693 -40.59 -5.32 3.24
C ASN A 693 -40.79 -3.83 2.94
N ASP A 694 -40.36 -3.40 1.76
CA ASP A 694 -40.68 -2.09 1.19
C ASP A 694 -41.79 -2.18 0.11
N THR A 695 -42.59 -3.27 0.07
CA THR A 695 -43.65 -3.53 -0.95
C THR A 695 -44.92 -2.65 -0.81
N GLY A 696 -44.87 -1.62 0.04
CA GLY A 696 -45.95 -0.64 0.27
C GLY A 696 -47.06 -1.06 1.24
N ASN A 697 -47.16 -2.35 1.62
CA ASN A 697 -48.13 -2.85 2.60
C ASN A 697 -47.48 -3.90 3.52
N GLU A 698 -48.08 -4.16 4.68
CA GLU A 698 -47.76 -5.38 5.45
C GLU A 698 -47.96 -6.64 4.58
N GLY A 699 -47.18 -7.69 4.82
CA GLY A 699 -47.30 -8.94 4.08
C GLY A 699 -46.69 -10.12 4.82
N THR A 700 -47.12 -11.32 4.44
CA THR A 700 -46.48 -12.57 4.86
C THR A 700 -45.59 -13.06 3.73
N PHE A 701 -44.31 -13.23 4.03
CA PHE A 701 -43.26 -13.62 3.09
C PHE A 701 -42.82 -15.05 3.38
N ALA A 702 -42.75 -15.89 2.35
CA ALA A 702 -42.16 -17.22 2.42
C ALA A 702 -40.69 -17.12 2.00
N VAL A 703 -39.78 -17.60 2.85
CA VAL A 703 -38.33 -17.50 2.67
C VAL A 703 -37.75 -18.90 2.70
N ALA A 704 -37.26 -19.37 1.55
CA ALA A 704 -36.70 -20.70 1.39
C ALA A 704 -35.18 -20.62 1.21
N LEU A 705 -34.43 -21.39 1.99
CA LEU A 705 -33.01 -21.65 1.78
C LEU A 705 -32.86 -23.04 1.14
N THR A 706 -32.11 -23.10 0.04
CA THR A 706 -31.66 -24.36 -0.56
C THR A 706 -30.14 -24.38 -0.63
N ALA A 707 -29.56 -25.57 -0.50
CA ALA A 707 -28.12 -25.77 -0.55
C ALA A 707 -27.78 -26.99 -1.43
N GLN A 708 -26.73 -26.85 -2.23
CA GLN A 708 -26.17 -27.91 -3.07
C GLN A 708 -24.73 -28.18 -2.60
N GLY A 709 -24.46 -29.39 -2.14
CA GLY A 709 -23.18 -29.79 -1.54
C GLY A 709 -23.38 -30.66 -0.30
N PRO A 710 -22.30 -31.08 0.37
CA PRO A 710 -22.35 -31.87 1.62
C PRO A 710 -22.70 -30.98 2.82
N VAL A 711 -23.92 -30.43 2.82
CA VAL A 711 -24.50 -29.69 3.95
C VAL A 711 -25.96 -30.09 4.13
N THR A 712 -26.42 -30.14 5.37
CA THR A 712 -27.81 -30.46 5.72
C THR A 712 -28.43 -29.30 6.47
N LEU A 713 -29.59 -28.83 6.02
CA LEU A 713 -30.38 -27.84 6.75
C LEU A 713 -31.13 -28.53 7.89
N GLU A 714 -31.07 -27.96 9.09
CA GLU A 714 -31.78 -28.46 10.25
C GLU A 714 -33.15 -27.76 10.38
N GLY A 715 -34.21 -28.54 10.60
CA GLY A 715 -35.57 -28.01 10.71
C GLY A 715 -36.23 -27.73 9.36
N ASN A 716 -37.05 -26.68 9.29
CA ASN A 716 -37.79 -26.34 8.08
C ASN A 716 -36.95 -25.43 7.18
N ASN A 717 -36.69 -25.87 5.94
CA ASN A 717 -35.94 -25.10 4.94
C ASN A 717 -36.72 -23.90 4.38
N THR A 718 -38.02 -23.80 4.67
CA THR A 718 -38.89 -22.69 4.30
C THR A 718 -39.52 -22.09 5.56
N GLN A 719 -39.24 -20.83 5.85
CA GLN A 719 -39.80 -20.11 6.98
C GLN A 719 -40.75 -19.01 6.49
N THR A 720 -41.90 -18.85 7.14
CA THR A 720 -42.87 -17.79 6.81
C THR A 720 -42.83 -16.70 7.87
N VAL A 721 -42.78 -15.44 7.44
CA VAL A 721 -42.64 -14.28 8.33
C VAL A 721 -43.58 -13.16 7.91
N THR A 722 -44.31 -12.57 8.86
CA THR A 722 -45.15 -11.40 8.62
C THR A 722 -44.38 -10.15 8.97
N ILE A 723 -44.19 -9.26 7.99
CA ILE A 723 -43.35 -8.07 8.12
C ILE A 723 -44.20 -6.85 7.74
N ALA A 724 -44.30 -5.88 8.66
CA ALA A 724 -44.95 -4.60 8.40
C ALA A 724 -44.24 -3.82 7.28
N HIS A 725 -44.94 -2.87 6.63
CA HIS A 725 -44.29 -2.01 5.65
C HIS A 725 -43.17 -1.17 6.29
N GLY A 726 -42.01 -1.14 5.65
CA GLY A 726 -40.83 -0.41 6.12
C GLY A 726 -40.05 -1.12 7.24
N ALA A 727 -40.52 -2.30 7.68
CA ALA A 727 -39.83 -3.12 8.67
C ALA A 727 -38.99 -4.23 8.02
N GLU A 728 -38.14 -4.84 8.82
CA GLU A 728 -37.34 -6.00 8.48
C GLU A 728 -37.31 -7.00 9.62
N GLN A 729 -37.11 -8.28 9.30
CA GLN A 729 -36.97 -9.34 10.27
C GLN A 729 -35.88 -10.31 9.82
N THR A 730 -35.04 -10.72 10.77
CA THR A 730 -33.98 -11.70 10.51
C THR A 730 -34.46 -13.10 10.87
N LEU A 731 -34.39 -14.00 9.89
CA LEU A 731 -34.63 -15.42 10.03
C LEU A 731 -33.29 -16.14 10.15
N TYR A 732 -33.24 -17.20 10.95
CA TYR A 732 -32.03 -17.99 11.15
C TYR A 732 -32.23 -19.37 10.56
N PHE A 733 -31.35 -19.75 9.63
CA PHE A 733 -31.30 -21.10 9.08
C PHE A 733 -30.08 -21.82 9.64
N THR A 734 -30.33 -22.82 10.47
CA THR A 734 -29.26 -23.70 10.99
C THR A 734 -28.88 -24.71 9.92
N LEU A 735 -27.59 -24.85 9.65
CA LEU A 735 -27.03 -25.89 8.81
C LEU A 735 -25.95 -26.65 9.55
N LYS A 736 -25.86 -27.95 9.27
CA LYS A 736 -24.76 -28.81 9.67
C LYS A 736 -23.94 -29.18 8.45
N THR A 737 -22.62 -29.01 8.55
CA THR A 737 -21.68 -29.37 7.49
C THR A 737 -21.35 -30.86 7.52
N GLY A 738 -21.09 -31.44 6.34
CA GLY A 738 -20.70 -32.84 6.20
C GLY A 738 -19.22 -33.10 6.50
N GLU A 739 -18.78 -34.32 6.17
CA GLU A 739 -17.44 -34.82 6.49
C GLU A 739 -16.44 -34.74 5.32
N ALA A 740 -16.88 -34.30 4.14
CA ALA A 740 -16.07 -34.19 2.93
C ALA A 740 -15.93 -32.73 2.46
N PRO A 741 -14.71 -32.25 2.15
CA PRO A 741 -14.51 -30.92 1.55
C PRO A 741 -15.18 -30.80 0.17
N ALA A 742 -15.80 -29.65 -0.09
CA ALA A 742 -16.49 -29.37 -1.36
C ALA A 742 -16.78 -27.86 -1.50
N ASP A 743 -17.14 -27.41 -2.70
CA ASP A 743 -17.83 -26.13 -2.85
C ASP A 743 -19.34 -26.35 -2.63
N VAL A 744 -19.95 -25.43 -1.88
CA VAL A 744 -21.36 -25.46 -1.50
C VAL A 744 -22.06 -24.25 -2.09
N ARG A 745 -23.10 -24.46 -2.91
CA ARG A 745 -23.94 -23.38 -3.45
C ARG A 745 -25.19 -23.24 -2.62
N PHE A 746 -25.40 -22.05 -2.08
CA PHE A 746 -26.63 -21.64 -1.43
C PHE A 746 -27.46 -20.78 -2.37
N THR A 747 -28.76 -21.07 -2.45
CA THR A 747 -29.75 -20.22 -3.13
C THR A 747 -30.88 -19.98 -2.16
N LEU A 748 -31.07 -18.70 -1.80
CA LEU A 748 -32.24 -18.24 -1.07
C LEU A 748 -33.25 -17.65 -2.04
N MET A 749 -34.52 -17.84 -1.74
CA MET A 749 -35.63 -17.22 -2.44
C MET A 749 -36.63 -16.69 -1.42
N ALA A 750 -37.06 -15.44 -1.57
CA ALA A 750 -38.13 -14.85 -0.78
C ALA A 750 -39.27 -14.37 -1.69
N SER A 751 -40.51 -14.68 -1.34
CA SER A 751 -41.70 -14.29 -2.10
C SER A 751 -42.85 -13.84 -1.19
N GLY A 752 -43.57 -12.80 -1.61
CA GLY A 752 -44.71 -12.24 -0.90
C GLY A 752 -45.16 -10.91 -1.51
N ASN A 753 -46.42 -10.52 -1.28
CA ASN A 753 -47.03 -9.30 -1.84
C ASN A 753 -46.88 -9.11 -3.37
N GLY A 754 -46.75 -10.21 -4.12
CA GLY A 754 -46.57 -10.20 -5.58
C GLY A 754 -45.13 -9.95 -6.07
N GLU A 755 -44.20 -9.67 -5.17
CA GLU A 755 -42.77 -9.56 -5.46
C GLU A 755 -42.06 -10.89 -5.15
N THR A 756 -40.92 -11.12 -5.80
CA THR A 756 -40.04 -12.27 -5.54
C THR A 756 -38.60 -11.85 -5.75
N THR A 757 -37.72 -12.22 -4.82
CA THR A 757 -36.29 -11.94 -4.89
C THR A 757 -35.51 -13.22 -4.60
N THR A 758 -34.32 -13.33 -5.19
CA THR A 758 -33.39 -14.45 -5.02
C THR A 758 -32.06 -13.89 -4.54
N ALA A 759 -31.28 -14.70 -3.84
CA ALA A 759 -29.88 -14.40 -3.55
C ALA A 759 -29.07 -15.71 -3.63
N THR A 760 -28.00 -15.72 -4.43
CA THR A 760 -27.13 -16.90 -4.58
C THR A 760 -25.73 -16.62 -4.03
N THR A 761 -25.10 -17.63 -3.42
CA THR A 761 -23.77 -17.49 -2.80
C THR A 761 -23.05 -18.85 -2.77
N ASN A 762 -21.78 -18.90 -3.19
CA ASN A 762 -20.97 -20.13 -3.17
C ASN A 762 -19.91 -20.06 -2.06
N LEU A 763 -19.80 -21.07 -1.21
CA LEU A 763 -18.81 -21.16 -0.14
C LEU A 763 -17.95 -22.40 -0.29
N SER A 764 -16.66 -22.29 0.02
CA SER A 764 -15.80 -23.47 0.15
C SER A 764 -15.96 -24.07 1.55
N LEU A 765 -16.32 -25.36 1.61
CA LEU A 765 -16.25 -26.21 2.79
C LEU A 765 -14.87 -26.87 2.81
N ARG A 766 -14.03 -26.49 3.78
CA ARG A 766 -12.64 -26.92 3.91
C ARG A 766 -12.43 -27.84 5.11
N ALA A 767 -11.32 -28.57 5.09
CA ALA A 767 -10.87 -29.33 6.25
C ALA A 767 -10.40 -28.41 7.40
N ASP A 768 -10.76 -28.81 8.61
CA ASP A 768 -10.33 -28.33 9.92
C ASP A 768 -8.89 -28.78 10.27
N LEU A 769 -8.51 -29.97 9.81
CA LEU A 769 -7.19 -30.57 10.01
C LEU A 769 -6.39 -30.65 8.68
N PRO A 770 -5.04 -30.59 8.72
CA PRO A 770 -4.23 -30.79 7.54
C PRO A 770 -4.37 -32.23 7.00
N ALA A 771 -4.44 -32.37 5.68
CA ALA A 771 -4.46 -33.68 5.04
C ALA A 771 -3.13 -34.42 5.25
N ARG A 772 -3.20 -35.70 5.61
CA ARG A 772 -2.04 -36.60 5.66
C ARG A 772 -2.00 -37.44 4.38
N THR A 773 -0.78 -37.73 3.92
CA THR A 773 -0.52 -38.59 2.76
C THR A 773 0.46 -39.69 3.16
N VAL A 774 0.17 -40.92 2.76
CA VAL A 774 1.02 -42.11 2.88
C VAL A 774 1.37 -42.55 1.47
N GLU A 775 2.66 -42.77 1.20
CA GLU A 775 3.17 -43.20 -0.12
C GLU A 775 3.81 -44.59 0.00
N GLN A 776 3.44 -45.52 -0.88
CA GLN A 776 4.13 -46.79 -1.07
C GLN A 776 4.62 -46.85 -2.53
N ALA A 777 5.87 -47.25 -2.76
CA ALA A 777 6.42 -47.33 -4.12
C ALA A 777 7.41 -48.50 -4.25
N GLY A 778 7.70 -48.91 -5.48
CA GLY A 778 8.76 -49.87 -5.76
C GLY A 778 8.74 -50.47 -7.15
N SER A 779 9.67 -51.41 -7.39
CA SER A 779 9.70 -52.27 -8.58
C SER A 779 8.98 -53.59 -8.31
N LEU A 780 8.16 -54.06 -9.25
CA LEU A 780 7.48 -55.35 -9.15
C LEU A 780 8.48 -56.48 -9.44
N THR A 781 8.90 -57.24 -8.43
CA THR A 781 9.84 -58.37 -8.57
C THR A 781 9.17 -59.74 -8.51
N GLN A 782 7.88 -59.79 -8.17
CA GLN A 782 7.07 -60.99 -8.02
C GLN A 782 5.84 -60.93 -8.92
N ALA A 783 5.33 -62.10 -9.33
CA ALA A 783 4.14 -62.21 -10.18
C ALA A 783 2.85 -61.73 -9.47
N THR A 784 2.79 -61.80 -8.14
CA THR A 784 1.70 -61.24 -7.33
C THR A 784 2.30 -60.35 -6.26
N THR A 785 1.89 -59.08 -6.20
CA THR A 785 2.35 -58.10 -5.22
C THR A 785 1.15 -57.50 -4.48
N PRO A 786 0.94 -57.82 -3.20
CA PRO A 786 -0.10 -57.20 -2.38
C PRO A 786 0.37 -55.86 -1.78
N LEU A 787 -0.51 -54.87 -1.78
CA LEU A 787 -0.34 -53.52 -1.24
C LEU A 787 -1.41 -53.26 -0.17
N PRO A 788 -1.18 -53.67 1.08
CA PRO A 788 -2.13 -53.49 2.18
C PRO A 788 -2.25 -52.01 2.57
N PHE A 789 -3.39 -51.64 3.15
CA PHE A 789 -3.58 -50.35 3.79
C PHE A 789 -3.22 -50.47 5.28
N GLU A 790 -2.12 -49.84 5.69
CA GLU A 790 -1.49 -50.11 6.99
C GLU A 790 -2.12 -49.33 8.16
N GLU A 791 -2.98 -48.35 7.88
CA GLU A 791 -3.57 -47.44 8.89
C GLU A 791 -5.12 -47.42 8.90
N PRO A 792 -5.81 -48.57 9.03
CA PRO A 792 -7.27 -48.61 9.04
C PRO A 792 -7.86 -47.75 10.18
N GLY A 793 -8.80 -46.86 9.86
CA GLY A 793 -9.47 -45.97 10.82
C GLY A 793 -8.72 -44.67 11.16
N ALA A 794 -7.49 -44.48 10.68
CA ALA A 794 -6.73 -43.24 10.94
C ALA A 794 -7.24 -42.02 10.13
N PHE A 795 -8.01 -42.25 9.07
CA PHE A 795 -8.54 -41.24 8.16
C PHE A 795 -10.07 -41.22 8.18
N ARG A 796 -10.67 -40.03 8.02
CA ARG A 796 -12.12 -39.88 7.78
C ARG A 796 -12.47 -40.55 6.43
N PRO A 797 -13.31 -41.61 6.39
CA PRO A 797 -13.48 -42.47 5.21
C PRO A 797 -13.81 -41.70 3.92
N GLU A 798 -14.74 -40.75 4.01
CA GLU A 798 -15.22 -39.95 2.87
C GLU A 798 -14.15 -39.05 2.26
N THR A 799 -13.05 -38.80 2.98
CA THR A 799 -11.89 -38.03 2.52
C THR A 799 -10.74 -38.88 2.00
N LEU A 800 -10.74 -40.20 2.28
CA LEU A 800 -9.66 -41.09 1.84
C LEU A 800 -9.76 -41.32 0.33
N ARG A 801 -8.71 -40.92 -0.39
CA ARG A 801 -8.51 -41.23 -1.81
C ARG A 801 -7.18 -41.93 -1.97
N ARG A 802 -7.21 -43.09 -2.62
CA ARG A 802 -6.05 -43.89 -2.97
C ARG A 802 -5.87 -43.85 -4.48
N GLU A 803 -4.62 -43.75 -4.92
CA GLU A 803 -4.27 -43.65 -6.33
C GLU A 803 -3.07 -44.55 -6.60
N LEU A 804 -3.29 -45.62 -7.38
CA LEU A 804 -2.22 -46.51 -7.84
C LEU A 804 -1.80 -46.10 -9.25
N ARG A 805 -0.51 -45.84 -9.44
CA ARG A 805 0.13 -45.71 -10.75
C ARG A 805 1.02 -46.94 -10.99
N VAL A 806 0.97 -47.54 -12.18
CA VAL A 806 1.87 -48.62 -12.61
C VAL A 806 2.46 -48.27 -13.98
N SER A 807 3.77 -48.42 -14.17
CA SER A 807 4.48 -47.94 -15.37
C SER A 807 5.72 -48.78 -15.70
N PRO A 808 6.14 -48.87 -16.98
CA PRO A 808 7.49 -49.34 -17.34
C PRO A 808 8.59 -48.34 -16.92
N LEU A 809 8.24 -47.09 -16.63
CA LEU A 809 9.18 -46.02 -16.31
C LEU A 809 9.48 -46.00 -14.79
N PRO A 810 10.76 -46.10 -14.36
CA PRO A 810 11.11 -46.04 -12.94
C PRO A 810 10.72 -44.73 -12.25
N LEU A 811 10.55 -43.65 -13.02
CA LEU A 811 10.17 -42.33 -12.50
C LEU A 811 8.78 -42.31 -11.83
N VAL A 812 7.90 -43.29 -12.10
CA VAL A 812 6.58 -43.38 -11.46
C VAL A 812 6.67 -43.41 -9.93
N GLN A 813 7.76 -43.95 -9.36
CA GLN A 813 8.03 -43.99 -7.92
C GLN A 813 8.13 -42.58 -7.29
N PHE A 814 8.39 -41.54 -8.09
CA PHE A 814 8.52 -40.15 -7.65
C PHE A 814 7.27 -39.30 -7.91
N SER A 815 6.19 -39.91 -8.41
CA SER A 815 4.92 -39.23 -8.72
C SER A 815 4.34 -38.41 -7.56
N GLY A 816 4.44 -38.92 -6.32
CA GLY A 816 4.00 -38.22 -5.11
C GLY A 816 4.81 -36.95 -4.84
N LYS A 817 6.14 -37.01 -5.04
CA LYS A 817 7.04 -35.86 -4.90
C LYS A 817 6.77 -34.78 -5.96
N LEU A 818 6.47 -35.17 -7.21
CA LEU A 818 6.02 -34.23 -8.25
C LEU A 818 4.67 -33.58 -7.89
N ARG A 819 3.71 -34.37 -7.41
CA ARG A 819 2.39 -33.86 -6.99
C ARG A 819 2.50 -32.94 -5.78
N TYR A 820 3.38 -33.24 -4.82
CA TYR A 820 3.71 -32.39 -3.68
C TYR A 820 4.26 -31.04 -4.12
N LEU A 821 5.20 -31.01 -5.07
CA LEU A 821 5.73 -29.77 -5.65
C LEU A 821 4.66 -28.92 -6.32
N LEU A 822 3.82 -29.53 -7.17
CA LEU A 822 2.81 -28.83 -7.95
C LEU A 822 1.60 -28.37 -7.13
N GLN A 823 1.33 -29.02 -5.99
CA GLN A 823 0.26 -28.65 -5.07
C GLN A 823 0.76 -27.87 -3.84
N TYR A 824 2.04 -27.48 -3.81
CA TYR A 824 2.61 -26.78 -2.66
C TYR A 824 1.96 -25.39 -2.50
N PRO A 825 1.34 -25.06 -1.35
CA PRO A 825 0.46 -23.89 -1.23
C PRO A 825 1.22 -22.56 -1.03
N TYR A 826 2.54 -22.63 -0.83
CA TYR A 826 3.40 -21.47 -0.61
C TYR A 826 4.30 -21.24 -1.84
N GLY A 827 4.70 -19.98 -2.05
CA GLY A 827 5.46 -19.59 -3.24
C GLY A 827 6.55 -18.57 -2.92
N CYS A 828 7.54 -18.98 -2.12
CA CYS A 828 8.84 -18.32 -2.04
C CYS A 828 9.63 -18.51 -3.35
N VAL A 829 10.81 -17.90 -3.50
CA VAL A 829 11.64 -18.03 -4.71
C VAL A 829 12.05 -19.47 -4.96
N GLU A 830 12.42 -20.21 -3.91
CA GLU A 830 12.80 -21.62 -3.98
C GLU A 830 11.60 -22.48 -4.37
N GLN A 831 10.47 -22.35 -3.67
CA GLN A 831 9.24 -23.13 -3.92
C GLN A 831 8.66 -22.87 -5.31
N THR A 832 8.66 -21.61 -5.76
CA THR A 832 8.22 -21.22 -7.10
C THR A 832 9.13 -21.84 -8.15
N THR A 833 10.45 -21.79 -7.96
CA THR A 833 11.40 -22.42 -8.88
C THR A 833 11.22 -23.95 -8.88
N SER A 834 11.17 -24.56 -7.70
CA SER A 834 11.07 -26.01 -7.51
C SER A 834 9.81 -26.64 -8.10
N SER A 835 8.68 -25.91 -8.15
CA SER A 835 7.44 -26.44 -8.74
C SER A 835 7.45 -26.45 -10.27
N VAL A 836 8.12 -25.49 -10.94
CA VAL A 836 8.09 -25.36 -12.41
C VAL A 836 9.39 -25.76 -13.12
N PHE A 837 10.54 -25.76 -12.46
CA PHE A 837 11.81 -26.18 -13.06
C PHE A 837 11.78 -27.65 -13.55
N PRO A 838 11.19 -28.60 -12.80
CA PRO A 838 11.01 -29.95 -13.32
C PRO A 838 10.23 -29.97 -14.66
N LEU A 839 9.18 -29.16 -14.80
CA LEU A 839 8.30 -29.15 -15.98
C LEU A 839 8.98 -28.76 -17.30
N ILE A 840 10.11 -28.03 -17.27
CA ILE A 840 10.86 -27.65 -18.48
C ILE A 840 11.32 -28.89 -19.25
N TYR A 841 11.88 -29.87 -18.55
CA TYR A 841 12.53 -31.01 -19.20
C TYR A 841 11.55 -32.10 -19.58
N PHE A 842 10.44 -32.23 -18.85
CA PHE A 842 9.60 -33.42 -18.93
C PHE A 842 8.11 -33.14 -19.17
N SER A 843 7.73 -32.04 -19.82
CA SER A 843 6.33 -31.67 -20.11
C SER A 843 5.41 -32.85 -20.49
N ASP A 844 5.83 -33.73 -21.39
CA ASP A 844 5.02 -34.89 -21.80
C ASP A 844 4.98 -36.01 -20.76
N LEU A 845 6.07 -36.26 -20.05
CA LEU A 845 6.13 -37.20 -18.94
C LEU A 845 5.45 -36.64 -17.67
N ALA A 846 5.30 -35.32 -17.53
CA ALA A 846 4.43 -34.70 -16.52
C ALA A 846 2.96 -35.01 -16.82
N LYS A 847 2.56 -34.93 -18.10
CA LYS A 847 1.21 -35.32 -18.58
C LYS A 847 0.97 -36.82 -18.41
N GLU A 848 1.96 -37.68 -18.65
CA GLU A 848 1.84 -39.13 -18.40
C GLU A 848 1.78 -39.48 -16.90
N LEU A 849 2.55 -38.78 -16.07
CA LEU A 849 2.53 -38.99 -14.63
C LEU A 849 1.21 -38.49 -14.04
N ASP A 850 0.83 -37.23 -14.26
CA ASP A 850 -0.36 -36.60 -13.65
C ASP A 850 -1.36 -36.08 -14.72
N PRO A 851 -2.03 -36.99 -15.47
CA PRO A 851 -2.89 -36.61 -16.58
C PRO A 851 -4.14 -35.83 -16.15
N THR A 852 -4.56 -35.93 -14.89
CA THR A 852 -5.72 -35.21 -14.36
C THR A 852 -5.41 -33.73 -14.12
N LEU A 853 -4.21 -33.41 -13.61
CA LEU A 853 -3.76 -32.03 -13.42
C LEU A 853 -3.58 -31.29 -14.76
N PHE A 854 -3.00 -31.94 -15.77
CA PHE A 854 -2.72 -31.33 -17.08
C PHE A 854 -3.86 -31.48 -18.11
N ALA A 855 -5.03 -32.01 -17.72
CA ALA A 855 -6.18 -32.20 -18.60
C ALA A 855 -6.77 -30.89 -19.19
N LYS A 856 -6.51 -29.74 -18.54
CA LYS A 856 -7.07 -28.42 -18.93
C LYS A 856 -6.02 -27.34 -19.23
N SER A 857 -4.74 -27.59 -18.91
CA SER A 857 -3.66 -26.61 -19.01
C SER A 857 -2.34 -27.32 -19.31
N ASP A 858 -1.59 -26.86 -20.30
CA ASP A 858 -0.29 -27.41 -20.63
C ASP A 858 0.77 -27.01 -19.57
N PRO A 859 1.73 -27.90 -19.21
CA PRO A 859 2.87 -27.57 -18.35
C PRO A 859 3.58 -26.25 -18.69
N ALA A 860 3.66 -25.86 -19.97
CA ALA A 860 4.27 -24.61 -20.39
C ALA A 860 3.58 -23.35 -19.81
N VAL A 861 2.27 -23.42 -19.52
CA VAL A 861 1.52 -22.33 -18.86
C VAL A 861 2.00 -22.16 -17.42
N PHE A 862 2.20 -23.25 -16.69
CA PHE A 862 2.74 -23.23 -15.33
C PHE A 862 4.16 -22.65 -15.31
N VAL A 863 5.02 -23.05 -16.26
CA VAL A 863 6.37 -22.47 -16.42
C VAL A 863 6.31 -20.96 -16.62
N GLN A 864 5.40 -20.46 -17.46
CA GLN A 864 5.26 -19.01 -17.70
C GLN A 864 4.76 -18.25 -16.47
N GLU A 865 3.80 -18.80 -15.71
CA GLU A 865 3.37 -18.21 -14.44
C GLU A 865 4.47 -18.25 -13.38
N GLY A 866 5.30 -19.30 -13.35
CA GLY A 866 6.51 -19.36 -12.53
C GLY A 866 7.51 -18.25 -12.85
N ILE A 867 7.79 -18.01 -14.14
CA ILE A 867 8.65 -16.90 -14.61
C ILE A 867 8.09 -15.55 -14.15
N ARG A 868 6.78 -15.30 -14.40
CA ARG A 868 6.09 -14.08 -13.98
C ARG A 868 6.14 -13.88 -12.46
N ARG A 869 5.95 -14.94 -11.69
CA ARG A 869 6.03 -14.90 -10.22
C ARG A 869 7.45 -14.65 -9.73
N LEU A 870 8.48 -15.25 -10.33
CA LEU A 870 9.88 -14.96 -9.98
C LEU A 870 10.25 -13.49 -10.25
N ALA A 871 9.73 -12.88 -11.33
CA ALA A 871 9.91 -11.45 -11.59
C ALA A 871 9.37 -10.55 -10.45
N THR A 872 8.40 -11.02 -9.66
CA THR A 872 7.92 -10.25 -8.49
C THR A 872 8.94 -10.16 -7.36
N MET A 873 9.87 -11.11 -7.28
CA MET A 873 10.87 -11.26 -6.22
C MET A 873 12.26 -10.76 -6.61
N GLN A 874 12.48 -10.33 -7.86
CA GLN A 874 13.77 -9.79 -8.29
C GLN A 874 14.03 -8.41 -7.65
N LEU A 875 15.23 -8.25 -7.11
CA LEU A 875 15.74 -7.07 -6.43
C LEU A 875 16.47 -6.13 -7.38
N TYR A 876 16.77 -4.91 -6.91
CA TYR A 876 17.44 -3.91 -7.73
C TYR A 876 18.84 -4.33 -8.20
N ASN A 877 19.55 -5.14 -7.42
CA ASN A 877 20.86 -5.70 -7.77
C ASN A 877 20.79 -6.90 -8.73
N GLY A 878 19.59 -7.28 -9.22
CA GLY A 878 19.36 -8.39 -10.14
C GLY A 878 19.19 -9.76 -9.50
N GLY A 879 19.57 -9.91 -8.22
CA GLY A 879 19.30 -11.11 -7.43
C GLY A 879 17.82 -11.19 -7.03
N PHE A 880 17.46 -12.20 -6.23
CA PHE A 880 16.08 -12.47 -5.81
C PHE A 880 15.98 -12.51 -4.29
N ALA A 881 14.88 -11.97 -3.76
CA ALA A 881 14.52 -12.13 -2.36
C ALA A 881 13.83 -13.48 -2.12
N MET A 882 13.79 -13.93 -0.86
CA MET A 882 13.17 -15.23 -0.53
C MET A 882 11.66 -15.22 -0.81
N TRP A 883 10.98 -14.12 -0.51
CA TRP A 883 9.54 -13.95 -0.71
C TRP A 883 9.28 -12.73 -1.59
N PRO A 884 8.11 -12.63 -2.24
CA PRO A 884 7.60 -11.34 -2.69
C PRO A 884 7.69 -10.33 -1.54
N ASP A 885 7.92 -9.06 -1.88
CA ASP A 885 7.87 -7.94 -0.92
C ASP A 885 8.92 -7.94 0.20
N SER A 886 9.95 -8.78 0.05
CA SER A 886 11.20 -8.65 0.80
C SER A 886 12.24 -7.92 -0.05
N ASP A 887 13.05 -7.08 0.61
CA ASP A 887 14.26 -6.42 0.09
C ASP A 887 15.54 -7.22 0.37
N THR A 888 15.44 -8.25 1.22
CA THR A 888 16.56 -9.11 1.64
C THR A 888 16.92 -10.10 0.53
N LEU A 889 18.11 -9.90 -0.06
CA LEU A 889 18.70 -10.84 -1.01
C LEU A 889 18.81 -12.24 -0.41
N HIS A 890 18.39 -13.26 -1.16
CA HIS A 890 18.66 -14.66 -0.86
C HIS A 890 19.62 -15.24 -1.91
N PRO A 891 20.95 -15.30 -1.66
CA PRO A 891 21.95 -15.62 -2.68
C PRO A 891 21.73 -16.99 -3.36
N TRP A 892 21.51 -18.05 -2.59
CA TRP A 892 21.27 -19.39 -3.15
C TRP A 892 20.00 -19.48 -4.00
N GLY A 893 18.86 -19.00 -3.48
CA GLY A 893 17.60 -18.87 -4.23
C GLY A 893 17.73 -18.03 -5.50
N SER A 894 18.60 -17.02 -5.50
CA SER A 894 18.90 -16.21 -6.69
C SER A 894 19.62 -17.03 -7.77
N ILE A 895 20.62 -17.81 -7.40
CA ILE A 895 21.35 -18.69 -8.33
C ILE A 895 20.42 -19.79 -8.85
N TYR A 896 19.60 -20.37 -7.98
CA TYR A 896 18.64 -21.41 -8.33
C TYR A 896 17.55 -20.92 -9.30
N ALA A 897 16.94 -19.76 -9.02
CA ALA A 897 16.00 -19.12 -9.94
C ALA A 897 16.66 -18.75 -11.27
N THR A 898 17.91 -18.27 -11.25
CA THR A 898 18.64 -17.96 -12.50
C THR A 898 18.96 -19.22 -13.30
N HIS A 899 19.29 -20.34 -12.65
CA HIS A 899 19.46 -21.63 -13.31
C HIS A 899 18.19 -22.05 -14.06
N PHE A 900 17.03 -21.95 -13.39
CA PHE A 900 15.74 -22.17 -14.02
C PHE A 900 15.48 -21.24 -15.21
N LEU A 901 15.74 -19.93 -15.08
CA LEU A 901 15.53 -18.97 -16.18
C LEU A 901 16.46 -19.23 -17.38
N VAL A 902 17.70 -19.69 -17.14
CA VAL A 902 18.64 -20.12 -18.19
C VAL A 902 18.09 -21.33 -18.94
N GLU A 903 17.67 -22.37 -18.24
CA GLU A 903 17.18 -23.59 -18.86
C GLU A 903 15.78 -23.40 -19.50
N ALA A 904 14.91 -22.57 -18.92
CA ALA A 904 13.63 -22.19 -19.50
C ALA A 904 13.82 -21.52 -20.88
N ARG A 905 14.77 -20.58 -20.96
CA ARG A 905 15.11 -19.89 -22.20
C ARG A 905 15.75 -20.82 -23.24
N ARG A 906 16.59 -21.77 -22.79
CA ARG A 906 17.19 -22.80 -23.65
C ARG A 906 16.15 -23.78 -24.22
N ALA A 907 15.10 -24.08 -23.45
CA ALA A 907 13.95 -24.88 -23.87
C ALA A 907 12.90 -24.11 -24.70
N GLY A 908 13.10 -22.80 -24.94
CA GLY A 908 12.23 -22.00 -25.80
C GLY A 908 11.08 -21.27 -25.10
N HIS A 909 11.00 -21.28 -23.77
CA HIS A 909 10.02 -20.47 -23.03
C HIS A 909 10.35 -18.97 -23.11
N GLN A 910 9.32 -18.13 -23.05
CA GLN A 910 9.49 -16.67 -23.10
C GLN A 910 9.96 -16.14 -21.74
N VAL A 911 11.24 -15.77 -21.67
CA VAL A 911 11.82 -15.05 -20.52
C VAL A 911 12.13 -13.61 -20.93
N GLU A 912 11.62 -12.64 -20.18
CA GLU A 912 11.79 -11.22 -20.43
C GLU A 912 13.26 -10.79 -20.23
N ASN A 913 13.83 -10.04 -21.19
CA ASN A 913 15.25 -9.64 -21.16
C ASN A 913 15.62 -8.88 -19.87
N PHE A 914 14.76 -7.98 -19.37
CA PHE A 914 15.06 -7.22 -18.15
C PHE A 914 15.23 -8.11 -16.91
N LEU A 915 14.50 -9.23 -16.84
CA LEU A 915 14.59 -10.21 -15.76
C LEU A 915 15.87 -11.02 -15.93
N TYR A 916 16.07 -11.56 -17.15
CA TYR A 916 17.16 -12.45 -17.49
C TYR A 916 18.54 -11.81 -17.39
N ASP A 917 18.72 -10.63 -18.00
CA ASP A 917 20.03 -9.99 -18.09
C ASP A 917 20.51 -9.50 -16.71
N ARG A 918 19.60 -8.99 -15.87
CA ARG A 918 19.90 -8.60 -14.49
C ARG A 918 20.19 -9.80 -13.60
N ALA A 919 19.51 -10.93 -13.79
CA ALA A 919 19.79 -12.16 -13.08
C ALA A 919 21.22 -12.68 -13.41
N LEU A 920 21.62 -12.65 -14.68
CA LEU A 920 22.98 -12.97 -15.08
C LEU A 920 24.01 -11.94 -14.61
N GLU A 921 23.69 -10.64 -14.56
CA GLU A 921 24.54 -9.61 -13.99
C GLU A 921 24.77 -9.83 -12.49
N PHE A 922 23.73 -10.22 -11.75
CA PHE A 922 23.85 -10.61 -10.35
C PHE A 922 24.79 -11.81 -10.19
N LEU A 923 24.60 -12.91 -10.95
CA LEU A 923 25.51 -14.06 -10.93
C LEU A 923 26.96 -13.67 -11.28
N THR A 924 27.15 -12.80 -12.27
CA THR A 924 28.49 -12.32 -12.68
C THR A 924 29.16 -11.52 -11.57
N ASN A 925 28.40 -10.84 -10.71
CA ASN A 925 28.93 -10.12 -9.55
C ASN A 925 29.16 -11.03 -8.33
N GLU A 926 28.23 -11.95 -8.05
CA GLU A 926 28.34 -12.95 -6.96
C GLU A 926 29.54 -13.89 -7.20
N ALA A 927 29.76 -14.31 -8.44
CA ALA A 927 30.79 -15.28 -8.80
C ALA A 927 32.24 -14.75 -8.71
N LYS A 928 32.46 -13.43 -8.58
CA LYS A 928 33.80 -12.83 -8.65
C LYS A 928 34.78 -13.45 -7.65
N ALA A 929 36.02 -13.69 -8.11
CA ALA A 929 37.09 -14.23 -7.29
C ALA A 929 37.34 -13.40 -6.01
N LYS A 930 37.56 -14.08 -4.88
CA LYS A 930 37.88 -13.48 -3.57
C LYS A 930 39.13 -14.12 -2.97
N PRO A 931 39.91 -13.41 -2.12
CA PRO A 931 41.12 -13.98 -1.51
C PRO A 931 40.85 -15.18 -0.59
N GLU A 932 39.73 -15.12 0.13
CA GLU A 932 39.22 -16.15 1.03
C GLU A 932 37.72 -16.30 0.81
N TYR A 933 37.19 -17.50 1.09
CA TYR A 933 35.77 -17.83 0.96
C TYR A 933 35.26 -18.51 2.23
N ALA A 934 34.01 -18.24 2.61
CA ALA A 934 33.31 -19.16 3.50
C ALA A 934 32.98 -20.47 2.77
N TRP A 935 32.88 -21.58 3.49
CA TRP A 935 32.68 -22.91 2.87
C TRP A 935 31.33 -23.02 2.12
N ASP A 936 30.29 -22.33 2.61
CA ASP A 936 28.97 -22.23 1.98
C ASP A 936 28.97 -21.26 0.78
N GLU A 937 29.81 -20.23 0.83
CA GLU A 937 30.02 -19.27 -0.24
C GLU A 937 30.71 -19.91 -1.45
N LEU A 938 31.71 -20.76 -1.22
CA LEU A 938 32.40 -21.48 -2.29
C LEU A 938 31.43 -22.38 -3.09
N GLN A 939 30.50 -23.06 -2.40
CA GLN A 939 29.43 -23.85 -3.04
C GLN A 939 28.51 -22.96 -3.91
N ARG A 940 28.14 -21.76 -3.43
CA ARG A 940 27.33 -20.79 -4.21
C ARG A 940 28.06 -20.33 -5.47
N ILE A 941 29.31 -19.90 -5.32
CA ILE A 941 30.08 -19.31 -6.42
C ILE A 941 30.33 -20.34 -7.52
N VAL A 942 30.67 -21.58 -7.18
CA VAL A 942 30.82 -22.65 -8.17
C VAL A 942 29.51 -22.98 -8.87
N TYR A 943 28.38 -22.96 -8.15
CA TYR A 943 27.06 -23.13 -8.78
C TYR A 943 26.70 -21.94 -9.69
N ALA A 944 27.05 -20.70 -9.32
CA ALA A 944 26.88 -19.53 -10.19
C ALA A 944 27.73 -19.62 -11.47
N LEU A 945 28.99 -20.05 -11.36
CA LEU A 945 29.88 -20.28 -12.52
C LEU A 945 29.32 -21.37 -13.46
N TYR A 946 28.76 -22.45 -12.91
CA TYR A 946 28.06 -23.47 -13.69
C TYR A 946 26.89 -22.87 -14.49
N VAL A 947 26.02 -22.10 -13.84
CA VAL A 947 24.86 -21.45 -14.50
C VAL A 947 25.30 -20.43 -15.54
N LEU A 948 26.37 -19.66 -15.29
CA LEU A 948 26.96 -18.74 -16.24
C LEU A 948 27.52 -19.46 -17.48
N ALA A 949 28.19 -20.60 -17.30
CA ALA A 949 28.67 -21.42 -18.42
C ALA A 949 27.49 -22.01 -19.24
N ARG A 950 26.43 -22.49 -18.59
CA ARG A 950 25.17 -22.92 -19.26
C ARG A 950 24.49 -21.80 -20.06
N ALA A 951 24.63 -20.55 -19.61
CA ALA A 951 24.16 -19.35 -20.30
C ALA A 951 25.12 -18.84 -21.41
N GLY A 952 26.24 -19.53 -21.67
CA GLY A 952 27.25 -19.10 -22.65
C GLY A 952 28.13 -17.93 -22.21
N LYS A 953 28.19 -17.65 -20.90
CA LYS A 953 28.96 -16.55 -20.28
C LYS A 953 29.98 -17.08 -19.25
N ALA A 954 30.68 -18.16 -19.55
CA ALA A 954 31.66 -18.77 -18.64
C ALA A 954 32.79 -17.78 -18.25
N ASP A 955 33.05 -17.64 -16.95
CA ASP A 955 34.19 -16.87 -16.43
C ASP A 955 35.36 -17.83 -16.15
N LEU A 956 36.13 -18.12 -17.20
CA LEU A 956 37.29 -19.00 -17.11
C LEU A 956 38.32 -18.50 -16.09
N GLY A 957 38.50 -17.18 -15.93
CA GLY A 957 39.49 -16.63 -15.00
C GLY A 957 39.18 -16.96 -13.54
N THR A 958 37.92 -16.79 -13.13
CA THR A 958 37.47 -17.21 -11.80
C THR A 958 37.47 -18.75 -11.67
N MET A 959 37.06 -19.49 -12.71
CA MET A 959 37.08 -20.95 -12.70
C MET A 959 38.49 -21.53 -12.53
N ASP A 960 39.50 -20.96 -13.19
CA ASP A 960 40.91 -21.35 -13.08
C ASP A 960 41.44 -21.00 -11.68
N PHE A 961 41.16 -19.79 -11.19
CA PHE A 961 41.54 -19.35 -9.83
C PHE A 961 41.02 -20.31 -8.75
N ILE A 962 39.72 -20.66 -8.79
CA ILE A 962 39.11 -21.59 -7.83
C ILE A 962 39.72 -23.00 -7.95
N ARG A 963 39.93 -23.51 -9.18
CA ARG A 963 40.56 -24.83 -9.39
C ARG A 963 41.96 -24.88 -8.73
N GLU A 964 42.75 -23.84 -8.90
CA GLU A 964 44.14 -23.78 -8.43
C GLU A 964 44.28 -23.51 -6.93
N HIS A 965 43.49 -22.58 -6.39
CA HIS A 965 43.66 -22.09 -5.02
C HIS A 965 42.71 -22.74 -4.01
N GLN A 966 41.54 -23.22 -4.45
CA GLN A 966 40.46 -23.72 -3.58
C GLN A 966 39.99 -25.13 -3.96
N GLY A 967 40.58 -25.75 -4.99
CA GLY A 967 40.12 -27.03 -5.56
C GLY A 967 40.11 -28.21 -4.59
N LYS A 968 40.88 -28.14 -3.50
CA LYS A 968 40.92 -29.15 -2.43
C LYS A 968 39.76 -29.05 -1.44
N ASP A 969 39.20 -27.85 -1.28
CA ASP A 969 38.12 -27.55 -0.33
C ASP A 969 36.73 -27.72 -0.98
N LEU A 970 36.69 -27.91 -2.30
CA LEU A 970 35.48 -28.20 -3.06
C LEU A 970 34.87 -29.57 -2.70
N LYS A 971 33.60 -29.54 -2.29
CA LYS A 971 32.77 -30.72 -2.06
C LYS A 971 32.45 -31.47 -3.37
N PRO A 972 32.10 -32.78 -3.33
CA PRO A 972 31.91 -33.60 -4.52
C PRO A 972 30.99 -33.00 -5.60
N GLU A 973 29.83 -32.48 -5.21
CA GLU A 973 28.88 -31.85 -6.13
C GLU A 973 29.41 -30.54 -6.70
N SER A 974 30.18 -29.77 -5.91
CA SER A 974 30.83 -28.54 -6.37
C SER A 974 31.95 -28.85 -7.37
N ARG A 975 32.78 -29.88 -7.13
CA ARG A 975 33.80 -30.35 -8.08
C ARG A 975 33.18 -30.76 -9.43
N ALA A 976 32.06 -31.46 -9.39
CA ALA A 976 31.33 -31.86 -10.60
C ALA A 976 30.70 -30.67 -11.34
N LEU A 977 30.05 -29.72 -10.63
CA LEU A 977 29.50 -28.50 -11.22
C LEU A 977 30.59 -27.63 -11.88
N LEU A 978 31.76 -27.48 -11.24
CA LEU A 978 32.89 -26.76 -11.84
C LEU A 978 33.42 -27.49 -13.08
N GLY A 979 33.56 -28.82 -13.02
CA GLY A 979 33.94 -29.64 -14.18
C GLY A 979 32.94 -29.53 -15.34
N ALA A 980 31.64 -29.53 -15.05
CA ALA A 980 30.59 -29.34 -16.04
C ALA A 980 30.59 -27.93 -16.65
N ALA A 981 30.98 -26.90 -15.88
CA ALA A 981 31.20 -25.54 -16.39
C ALA A 981 32.38 -25.49 -17.40
N TYR A 982 33.48 -26.21 -17.12
CA TYR A 982 34.59 -26.37 -18.08
C TYR A 982 34.14 -27.15 -19.33
N ALA A 983 33.38 -28.24 -19.17
CA ALA A 983 32.86 -29.02 -20.28
C ALA A 983 31.92 -28.20 -21.19
N ALA A 984 31.03 -27.39 -20.62
CA ALA A 984 30.19 -26.44 -21.36
C ALA A 984 31.01 -25.36 -22.10
N SER A 985 32.25 -25.12 -21.67
CA SER A 985 33.22 -24.23 -22.33
C SER A 985 34.17 -24.98 -23.30
N GLY A 986 33.95 -26.27 -23.53
CA GLY A 986 34.73 -27.12 -24.45
C GLY A 986 35.92 -27.87 -23.83
N ASN A 987 36.15 -27.78 -22.52
CA ASN A 987 37.27 -28.46 -21.83
C ASN A 987 36.78 -29.68 -21.03
N LEU A 988 36.73 -30.84 -21.69
CA LEU A 988 36.37 -32.12 -21.06
C LEU A 988 37.47 -32.68 -20.15
N GLN A 989 38.75 -32.37 -20.38
CA GLN A 989 39.83 -32.88 -19.52
C GLN A 989 39.69 -32.34 -18.09
N ALA A 990 39.35 -31.07 -17.93
CA ALA A 990 39.14 -30.47 -16.62
C ALA A 990 37.95 -31.10 -15.86
N LEU A 991 36.94 -31.67 -16.55
CA LEU A 991 35.87 -32.46 -15.93
C LEU A 991 36.41 -33.79 -15.38
N GLU A 992 37.24 -34.50 -16.15
CA GLU A 992 37.85 -35.76 -15.70
C GLU A 992 38.73 -35.52 -14.47
N ASP A 993 39.63 -34.53 -14.54
CA ASP A 993 40.54 -34.17 -13.47
C ASP A 993 39.79 -33.74 -12.19
N LEU A 994 38.80 -32.85 -12.33
CA LEU A 994 37.99 -32.40 -11.19
C LEU A 994 37.08 -33.50 -10.63
N THR A 995 36.60 -34.45 -11.43
CA THR A 995 35.74 -35.55 -10.94
C THR A 995 36.49 -36.82 -10.56
N GLN A 996 37.83 -36.83 -10.64
CA GLN A 996 38.63 -37.99 -10.29
C GLN A 996 38.39 -38.43 -8.82
N GLY A 997 38.06 -39.71 -8.65
CA GLY A 997 37.78 -40.31 -7.34
C GLY A 997 36.41 -39.98 -6.72
N LEU A 998 35.55 -39.21 -7.40
CA LEU A 998 34.19 -38.95 -6.92
C LEU A 998 33.27 -40.16 -7.19
N GLU A 999 32.64 -40.69 -6.14
CA GLU A 999 31.59 -41.72 -6.25
C GLU A 999 30.18 -41.22 -5.94
N ASP A 1000 30.04 -40.28 -5.01
CA ASP A 1000 28.76 -39.81 -4.46
C ASP A 1000 28.93 -38.48 -3.70
N ALA A 1001 27.81 -37.87 -3.28
CA ALA A 1001 27.79 -36.72 -2.39
C ALA A 1001 28.15 -37.06 -0.93
N GLU A 1002 28.64 -36.06 -0.20
CA GLU A 1002 28.94 -36.15 1.23
C GLU A 1002 27.65 -36.28 2.07
N GLN A 1003 27.71 -37.08 3.13
CA GLN A 1003 26.60 -37.21 4.10
C GLN A 1003 26.62 -36.03 5.07
N ILE A 1004 25.56 -35.23 5.08
CA ILE A 1004 25.47 -34.00 5.88
C ILE A 1004 24.13 -33.85 6.60
N THR A 1005 24.13 -33.12 7.71
CA THR A 1005 22.90 -32.66 8.37
C THR A 1005 22.18 -31.64 7.48
N ARG A 1006 20.88 -31.83 7.24
CA ARG A 1006 20.05 -30.94 6.43
C ARG A 1006 19.98 -29.53 7.05
N GLN A 1007 20.26 -28.50 6.25
CA GLN A 1007 20.11 -27.10 6.65
C GLN A 1007 18.67 -26.60 6.45
N SER A 1008 18.18 -25.79 7.39
CA SER A 1008 16.91 -25.03 7.28
C SER A 1008 17.07 -23.65 6.62
N GLY A 1009 18.30 -23.21 6.37
CA GLY A 1009 18.62 -21.90 5.81
C GLY A 1009 19.93 -21.89 5.02
N GLY A 1010 20.48 -20.69 4.77
CA GLY A 1010 21.67 -20.51 3.94
C GLY A 1010 21.52 -21.05 2.52
N ASN A 1011 22.20 -22.16 2.22
CA ASN A 1011 22.15 -22.81 0.90
C ASN A 1011 21.09 -23.94 0.81
N PHE A 1012 20.29 -24.21 1.85
CA PHE A 1012 19.42 -25.41 1.91
C PHE A 1012 20.19 -26.72 1.60
N ASN A 1013 21.36 -26.88 2.20
CA ASN A 1013 22.26 -27.99 1.89
C ASN A 1013 21.73 -29.31 2.48
N SER A 1014 21.70 -30.37 1.66
CA SER A 1014 21.37 -31.74 2.08
C SER A 1014 22.05 -32.78 1.19
N THR A 1015 22.22 -34.00 1.71
CA THR A 1015 22.77 -35.14 0.96
C THR A 1015 22.01 -35.38 -0.35
N ILE A 1016 20.67 -35.44 -0.30
CA ILE A 1016 19.82 -35.77 -1.45
C ILE A 1016 19.94 -34.67 -2.52
N ARG A 1017 19.90 -33.40 -2.11
CA ARG A 1017 20.09 -32.24 -2.98
C ARG A 1017 21.45 -32.26 -3.67
N ASN A 1018 22.52 -32.60 -2.94
CA ASN A 1018 23.89 -32.67 -3.48
C ASN A 1018 24.07 -33.83 -4.45
N ARG A 1019 23.48 -34.99 -4.14
CA ARG A 1019 23.50 -36.18 -5.00
C ARG A 1019 22.76 -35.92 -6.32
N ALA A 1020 21.66 -35.17 -6.28
CA ALA A 1020 20.94 -34.74 -7.48
C ALA A 1020 21.73 -33.71 -8.32
N LEU A 1021 22.38 -32.73 -7.70
CA LEU A 1021 23.29 -31.80 -8.40
C LEU A 1021 24.50 -32.50 -9.03
N LEU A 1022 25.08 -33.48 -8.32
CA LEU A 1022 26.17 -34.32 -8.83
C LEU A 1022 25.72 -35.12 -10.07
N LEU A 1023 24.53 -35.72 -10.02
CA LEU A 1023 23.94 -36.42 -11.17
C LEU A 1023 23.70 -35.47 -12.35
N LEU A 1024 23.12 -34.30 -12.11
CA LEU A 1024 22.84 -33.30 -13.14
C LEU A 1024 24.11 -32.84 -13.86
N ALA A 1025 25.17 -32.53 -13.10
CA ALA A 1025 26.47 -32.16 -13.66
C ALA A 1025 27.08 -33.26 -14.56
N PHE A 1026 26.90 -34.55 -14.22
CA PHE A 1026 27.31 -35.65 -15.10
C PHE A 1026 26.40 -35.79 -16.32
N LEU A 1027 25.08 -35.62 -16.21
CA LEU A 1027 24.18 -35.73 -17.36
C LEU A 1027 24.40 -34.61 -18.39
N ASP A 1028 24.69 -33.40 -17.91
CA ASP A 1028 24.92 -32.22 -18.75
C ASP A 1028 26.32 -32.21 -19.42
N ALA A 1029 27.29 -33.02 -18.94
CA ALA A 1029 28.68 -32.99 -19.41
C ALA A 1029 29.24 -34.34 -19.91
N ALA A 1030 28.83 -35.46 -19.32
CA ALA A 1030 29.30 -36.82 -19.61
C ALA A 1030 28.22 -37.89 -19.28
N PRO A 1031 27.07 -37.91 -19.97
CA PRO A 1031 25.91 -38.73 -19.60
C PRO A 1031 26.15 -40.25 -19.60
N ASN A 1032 27.19 -40.71 -20.31
CA ASN A 1032 27.59 -42.12 -20.38
C ASN A 1032 28.59 -42.55 -19.27
N ASP A 1033 28.88 -41.69 -18.29
CA ASP A 1033 29.80 -42.01 -17.19
C ASP A 1033 29.29 -43.21 -16.35
N PRO A 1034 30.14 -44.22 -16.05
CA PRO A 1034 29.73 -45.45 -15.34
C PRO A 1034 29.24 -45.22 -13.89
N ARG A 1035 29.36 -44.01 -13.35
CA ARG A 1035 28.81 -43.60 -12.05
C ARG A 1035 27.34 -43.21 -12.13
N VAL A 1036 26.86 -42.70 -13.28
CA VAL A 1036 25.47 -42.23 -13.46
C VAL A 1036 24.44 -43.27 -13.01
N PRO A 1037 24.48 -44.55 -13.45
CA PRO A 1037 23.51 -45.55 -13.00
C PRO A 1037 23.56 -45.84 -11.50
N LYS A 1038 24.74 -45.72 -10.86
CA LYS A 1038 24.91 -45.94 -9.42
C LYS A 1038 24.29 -44.80 -8.61
N ILE A 1039 24.47 -43.55 -9.06
CA ILE A 1039 23.90 -42.36 -8.41
C ILE A 1039 22.37 -42.40 -8.52
N VAL A 1040 21.83 -42.77 -9.69
CA VAL A 1040 20.39 -43.00 -9.91
C VAL A 1040 19.82 -44.04 -8.94
N GLN A 1041 20.49 -45.19 -8.76
CA GLN A 1041 20.06 -46.21 -7.79
C GLN A 1041 20.07 -45.71 -6.34
N ARG A 1042 21.00 -44.82 -5.96
CA ARG A 1042 21.05 -44.22 -4.62
C ARG A 1042 19.88 -43.24 -4.41
N LEU A 1043 19.63 -42.33 -5.36
CA LEU A 1043 18.47 -41.42 -5.32
C LEU A 1043 17.13 -42.16 -5.29
N ALA A 1044 17.02 -43.25 -6.06
CA ALA A 1044 15.85 -44.14 -6.00
C ALA A 1044 15.66 -44.75 -4.61
N ARG A 1045 16.73 -45.14 -3.92
CA ARG A 1045 16.63 -45.66 -2.54
C ARG A 1045 16.21 -44.57 -1.55
N ASP A 1046 16.78 -43.36 -1.64
CA ASP A 1046 16.45 -42.25 -0.75
C ASP A 1046 14.94 -41.90 -0.81
N ALA A 1047 14.32 -42.06 -1.98
CA ALA A 1047 12.89 -41.77 -2.20
C ALA A 1047 11.93 -42.72 -1.49
N HIS A 1048 12.42 -43.88 -1.04
CA HIS A 1048 11.68 -44.90 -0.28
C HIS A 1048 11.97 -44.82 1.24
N SER A 1049 12.55 -43.72 1.73
CA SER A 1049 12.77 -43.49 3.15
C SER A 1049 11.65 -42.66 3.78
N ASP A 1050 11.41 -42.82 5.08
CA ASP A 1050 10.40 -42.07 5.87
C ASP A 1050 10.68 -40.55 5.99
N LEU A 1051 11.69 -40.03 5.29
CA LEU A 1051 12.09 -38.63 5.35
C LEU A 1051 11.15 -37.78 4.49
N TRP A 1052 10.54 -36.75 5.09
CA TRP A 1052 9.89 -35.68 4.32
C TRP A 1052 10.94 -34.88 3.55
N TRP A 1053 10.95 -35.10 2.23
CA TRP A 1053 11.75 -34.34 1.27
C TRP A 1053 11.30 -32.89 1.20
N THR A 1054 12.26 -31.99 1.10
CA THR A 1054 12.02 -30.59 0.76
C THR A 1054 11.60 -30.45 -0.71
N THR A 1055 11.04 -29.28 -1.03
CA THR A 1055 10.81 -28.79 -2.39
C THR A 1055 12.08 -28.89 -3.23
N GLN A 1056 13.23 -28.41 -2.73
CA GLN A 1056 14.48 -28.42 -3.48
C GLN A 1056 15.04 -29.83 -3.74
N GLU A 1057 14.99 -30.73 -2.74
CA GLU A 1057 15.41 -32.14 -2.90
C GLU A 1057 14.57 -32.85 -3.95
N SER A 1058 13.25 -32.62 -3.94
CA SER A 1058 12.30 -33.16 -4.92
C SER A 1058 12.59 -32.62 -6.31
N ALA A 1059 12.76 -31.30 -6.46
CA ALA A 1059 12.90 -30.64 -7.75
C ALA A 1059 14.20 -31.02 -8.47
N PHE A 1060 15.37 -30.92 -7.81
CA PHE A 1060 16.64 -31.32 -8.44
C PHE A 1060 16.66 -32.81 -8.78
N THR A 1061 16.10 -33.66 -7.93
CA THR A 1061 16.03 -35.11 -8.21
C THR A 1061 15.15 -35.39 -9.42
N LEU A 1062 13.98 -34.75 -9.54
CA LEU A 1062 13.09 -34.91 -10.69
C LEU A 1062 13.70 -34.35 -11.98
N VAL A 1063 14.42 -33.23 -11.94
CA VAL A 1063 15.16 -32.69 -13.10
C VAL A 1063 16.21 -33.70 -13.57
N ALA A 1064 17.10 -34.16 -12.68
CA ALA A 1064 18.20 -35.06 -13.03
C ALA A 1064 17.70 -36.45 -13.47
N LEU A 1065 16.72 -37.05 -12.76
CA LEU A 1065 16.15 -38.34 -13.15
C LEU A 1065 15.31 -38.24 -14.43
N GLY A 1066 14.61 -37.13 -14.65
CA GLY A 1066 13.86 -36.89 -15.89
C GLY A 1066 14.77 -36.89 -17.12
N GLN A 1067 15.89 -36.15 -17.07
CA GLN A 1067 16.91 -36.16 -18.13
C GLN A 1067 17.49 -37.56 -18.36
N PHE A 1068 17.81 -38.31 -17.30
CA PHE A 1068 18.35 -39.66 -17.42
C PHE A 1068 17.36 -40.65 -18.06
N PHE A 1069 16.09 -40.67 -17.62
CA PHE A 1069 15.11 -41.63 -18.12
C PHE A 1069 14.62 -41.32 -19.55
N GLN A 1070 14.70 -40.06 -20.01
CA GLN A 1070 14.49 -39.74 -21.43
C GLN A 1070 15.51 -40.39 -22.37
N GLN A 1071 16.70 -40.73 -21.87
CA GLN A 1071 17.78 -41.32 -22.67
C GLN A 1071 17.75 -42.87 -22.64
N GLN A 1072 16.80 -43.49 -21.92
CA GLN A 1072 16.69 -44.95 -21.82
C GLN A 1072 15.68 -45.53 -22.83
N ALA A 1073 16.03 -46.68 -23.42
CA ALA A 1073 15.10 -47.46 -24.22
C ALA A 1073 14.03 -48.14 -23.33
N HIS A 1074 12.81 -48.30 -23.85
CA HIS A 1074 11.73 -49.01 -23.16
C HIS A 1074 12.13 -50.45 -22.82
N LYS A 1075 11.80 -50.89 -21.61
CA LYS A 1075 11.97 -52.29 -21.17
C LYS A 1075 10.99 -53.24 -21.86
N ALA A 1076 11.22 -54.55 -21.66
CA ALA A 1076 10.36 -55.62 -22.16
C ALA A 1076 8.88 -55.41 -21.77
N PRO A 1077 7.92 -55.68 -22.67
CA PRO A 1077 6.51 -55.42 -22.42
C PRO A 1077 5.92 -56.35 -21.36
N TYR A 1078 5.03 -55.81 -20.53
CA TYR A 1078 4.29 -56.54 -19.52
C TYR A 1078 2.77 -56.38 -19.65
N SER A 1079 2.03 -57.34 -19.09
CA SER A 1079 0.58 -57.38 -18.96
C SER A 1079 0.19 -57.96 -17.59
N GLY A 1080 -1.03 -57.70 -17.14
CA GLY A 1080 -1.49 -58.07 -15.80
C GLY A 1080 -2.88 -57.55 -15.45
N THR A 1081 -3.27 -57.67 -14.19
CA THR A 1081 -4.54 -57.19 -13.62
C THR A 1081 -4.31 -56.57 -12.25
N VAL A 1082 -5.05 -55.51 -11.93
CA VAL A 1082 -5.13 -54.91 -10.60
C VAL A 1082 -6.45 -55.29 -9.94
N LEU A 1083 -6.38 -55.79 -8.71
CA LEU A 1083 -7.52 -56.15 -7.87
C LEU A 1083 -7.65 -55.18 -6.68
N LEU A 1084 -8.89 -54.91 -6.26
CA LEU A 1084 -9.24 -54.31 -4.98
C LEU A 1084 -10.02 -55.37 -4.18
N GLY A 1085 -9.43 -55.88 -3.09
CA GLY A 1085 -9.84 -57.17 -2.55
C GLY A 1085 -9.73 -58.25 -3.63
N ASP A 1086 -10.80 -59.00 -3.85
CA ASP A 1086 -10.91 -60.00 -4.93
C ASP A 1086 -11.46 -59.45 -6.26
N LYS A 1087 -11.81 -58.15 -6.33
CA LYS A 1087 -12.51 -57.57 -7.48
C LYS A 1087 -11.53 -56.89 -8.45
N PRO A 1088 -11.51 -57.26 -9.74
CA PRO A 1088 -10.67 -56.57 -10.73
C PRO A 1088 -11.14 -55.13 -10.95
N ILE A 1089 -10.20 -54.19 -10.85
CA ILE A 1089 -10.41 -52.75 -11.10
C ILE A 1089 -9.77 -52.27 -12.41
N GLY A 1090 -8.94 -53.11 -13.05
CA GLY A 1090 -8.56 -52.97 -14.46
C GLY A 1090 -7.31 -53.78 -14.83
N THR A 1091 -6.96 -53.75 -16.12
CA THR A 1091 -5.85 -54.51 -16.70
C THR A 1091 -4.60 -53.65 -16.90
N LEU A 1092 -3.43 -54.26 -16.74
CA LEU A 1092 -2.13 -53.66 -16.96
C LEU A 1092 -1.64 -53.92 -18.39
N THR A 1093 -0.93 -52.94 -18.93
CA THR A 1093 -0.24 -53.01 -20.23
C THR A 1093 1.11 -52.31 -20.12
N ASN A 1094 1.96 -52.38 -21.15
CA ASN A 1094 3.26 -51.70 -21.22
C ASN A 1094 3.16 -50.16 -21.40
N LYS A 1095 2.24 -49.52 -20.68
CA LYS A 1095 2.03 -48.07 -20.63
C LYS A 1095 1.88 -47.65 -19.17
N THR A 1096 2.13 -46.38 -18.88
CA THR A 1096 1.74 -45.78 -17.59
C THR A 1096 0.22 -45.83 -17.46
N LEU A 1097 -0.27 -46.47 -16.41
CA LEU A 1097 -1.69 -46.60 -16.08
C LEU A 1097 -1.93 -46.10 -14.66
N THR A 1098 -2.97 -45.28 -14.51
CA THR A 1098 -3.35 -44.62 -13.25
C THR A 1098 -4.76 -45.02 -12.86
N PHE A 1099 -4.89 -45.60 -11.67
CA PHE A 1099 -6.13 -45.97 -11.02
C PHE A 1099 -6.40 -44.95 -9.91
N SER A 1100 -7.06 -43.85 -10.26
CA SER A 1100 -7.42 -42.76 -9.33
C SER A 1100 -8.71 -43.04 -8.55
N ASP A 1101 -8.92 -42.26 -7.50
CA ASP A 1101 -10.14 -42.22 -6.67
C ASP A 1101 -10.59 -43.58 -6.11
N ILE A 1102 -9.63 -44.48 -5.84
CA ILE A 1102 -9.89 -45.72 -5.11
C ILE A 1102 -10.27 -45.34 -3.68
N GLN A 1103 -11.48 -45.72 -3.27
CA GLN A 1103 -12.02 -45.45 -1.93
C GLN A 1103 -11.87 -46.69 -1.03
N GLY A 1104 -11.92 -46.47 0.29
CA GLY A 1104 -11.87 -47.54 1.29
C GLY A 1104 -10.46 -48.12 1.54
N THR A 1105 -10.41 -49.11 2.43
CA THR A 1105 -9.17 -49.67 3.00
C THR A 1105 -8.83 -51.07 2.51
N ASP A 1106 -9.61 -51.62 1.57
CA ASP A 1106 -9.38 -52.96 1.01
C ASP A 1106 -7.96 -53.09 0.40
N PRO A 1107 -7.30 -54.26 0.50
CA PRO A 1107 -5.96 -54.44 -0.06
C PRO A 1107 -5.99 -54.31 -1.58
N ILE A 1108 -5.00 -53.61 -2.14
CA ILE A 1108 -4.81 -53.54 -3.60
C ILE A 1108 -3.81 -54.62 -3.97
N THR A 1109 -4.09 -55.46 -4.98
CA THR A 1109 -3.17 -56.51 -5.42
C THR A 1109 -2.85 -56.35 -6.90
N ILE A 1110 -1.56 -56.34 -7.24
CA ILE A 1110 -1.08 -56.35 -8.63
C ILE A 1110 -0.70 -57.79 -8.99
N GLN A 1111 -1.29 -58.31 -10.07
CA GLN A 1111 -1.01 -59.63 -10.62
C GLN A 1111 -0.48 -59.49 -12.04
N MET A 1112 0.70 -60.05 -12.33
CA MET A 1112 1.33 -60.05 -13.65
C MET A 1112 1.06 -61.37 -14.39
N GLU A 1113 0.95 -61.29 -15.71
CA GLU A 1113 0.83 -62.48 -16.56
C GLU A 1113 2.17 -63.22 -16.72
N ALA A 1114 2.10 -64.49 -17.16
CA ALA A 1114 3.27 -65.31 -17.38
C ALA A 1114 4.14 -64.75 -18.52
N GLY A 1115 5.44 -64.62 -18.29
CA GLY A 1115 6.41 -64.01 -19.23
C GLY A 1115 6.95 -62.65 -18.79
N TYR A 1116 6.44 -62.08 -17.70
CA TYR A 1116 6.98 -60.86 -17.08
C TYR A 1116 8.45 -61.00 -16.64
N GLU A 1117 9.29 -60.02 -16.99
CA GLU A 1117 10.67 -59.89 -16.49
C GLU A 1117 10.67 -59.15 -15.12
N PRO A 1118 11.19 -59.74 -14.04
CA PRO A 1118 11.26 -59.09 -12.73
C PRO A 1118 11.94 -57.72 -12.77
N GLY A 1119 11.23 -56.67 -12.33
CA GLY A 1119 11.69 -55.29 -12.37
C GLY A 1119 11.49 -54.57 -13.72
N ALA A 1120 10.71 -55.12 -14.65
CA ALA A 1120 10.28 -54.41 -15.87
C ALA A 1120 9.15 -53.40 -15.62
N ALA A 1121 8.39 -53.55 -14.53
CA ALA A 1121 7.33 -52.64 -14.11
C ALA A 1121 7.56 -52.07 -12.70
N PHE A 1122 7.10 -50.85 -12.50
CA PHE A 1122 7.20 -50.07 -11.27
C PHE A 1122 5.83 -49.57 -10.84
N TYR A 1123 5.64 -49.36 -9.54
CA TYR A 1123 4.39 -48.84 -9.00
C TYR A 1123 4.62 -47.69 -8.01
N ALA A 1124 3.58 -46.87 -7.85
CA ALA A 1124 3.43 -45.92 -6.77
C ALA A 1124 1.96 -45.85 -6.34
N LEU A 1125 1.70 -46.05 -5.05
CA LEU A 1125 0.39 -45.98 -4.41
C LEU A 1125 0.38 -44.81 -3.43
N HIS A 1126 -0.42 -43.80 -3.73
CA HIS A 1126 -0.61 -42.63 -2.88
C HIS A 1126 -1.94 -42.74 -2.16
N SER A 1127 -1.94 -42.67 -0.83
CA SER A 1127 -3.16 -42.68 -0.01
C SER A 1127 -3.23 -41.38 0.76
N ARG A 1128 -4.22 -40.53 0.46
CA ARG A 1128 -4.39 -39.20 1.08
C ARG A 1128 -5.77 -39.06 1.69
N GLY A 1129 -5.86 -38.45 2.87
CA GLY A 1129 -7.12 -38.12 3.52
C GLY A 1129 -6.96 -37.13 4.67
N ILE A 1130 -8.06 -36.71 5.27
CA ILE A 1130 -8.06 -35.94 6.52
C ILE A 1130 -8.00 -36.93 7.69
N PRO A 1131 -7.06 -36.78 8.64
CA PRO A 1131 -7.03 -37.61 9.85
C PRO A 1131 -8.34 -37.53 10.64
N THR A 1132 -8.65 -38.58 11.40
CA THR A 1132 -9.65 -38.48 12.47
C THR A 1132 -9.07 -37.72 13.66
N ASP A 1133 -9.92 -37.06 14.45
CA ASP A 1133 -9.52 -36.21 15.58
C ASP A 1133 -8.73 -37.00 16.64
N THR A 1134 -9.03 -38.30 16.77
CA THR A 1134 -8.32 -39.24 17.65
C THR A 1134 -6.97 -39.70 17.08
N ALA A 1135 -6.79 -39.66 15.76
CA ALA A 1135 -5.52 -39.97 15.08
C ALA A 1135 -4.62 -38.74 14.93
N PHE A 1136 -5.11 -37.53 15.20
CA PHE A 1136 -4.35 -36.28 15.13
C PHE A 1136 -3.92 -35.81 16.51
N THR A 1137 -2.73 -36.23 16.96
CA THR A 1137 -2.15 -35.79 18.23
C THR A 1137 -1.21 -34.59 18.04
N PRO A 1138 -1.20 -33.60 18.95
CA PRO A 1138 -0.22 -32.51 18.90
C PRO A 1138 1.22 -33.02 19.10
N GLU A 1139 2.11 -32.69 18.15
CA GLU A 1139 3.53 -33.07 18.17
C GLU A 1139 4.43 -31.83 18.33
N GLN A 1140 5.62 -32.03 18.92
CA GLN A 1140 6.71 -31.04 18.95
C GLN A 1140 8.00 -31.67 18.43
N ALA A 1141 8.40 -31.31 17.20
CA ALA A 1141 9.60 -31.84 16.55
C ALA A 1141 10.53 -30.68 16.15
N GLY A 1142 11.46 -30.31 17.04
CA GLY A 1142 12.38 -29.17 16.85
C GLY A 1142 11.74 -27.78 16.97
N LEU A 1143 10.41 -27.69 16.84
CA LEU A 1143 9.59 -26.49 17.07
C LEU A 1143 8.46 -26.78 18.05
N GLU A 1144 8.13 -25.79 18.86
CA GLU A 1144 6.90 -25.69 19.64
C GLU A 1144 6.12 -24.47 19.17
N ILE A 1145 4.80 -24.65 18.98
CA ILE A 1145 3.85 -23.57 18.73
C ILE A 1145 2.71 -23.64 19.75
N GLN A 1146 2.37 -22.50 20.34
CA GLN A 1146 1.26 -22.36 21.29
C GLN A 1146 0.35 -21.22 20.83
N ARG A 1147 -0.97 -21.46 20.89
CA ARG A 1147 -2.02 -20.53 20.45
C ARG A 1147 -2.91 -20.20 21.63
N SER A 1148 -3.05 -18.92 21.96
CA SER A 1148 -3.96 -18.43 23.00
C SER A 1148 -4.81 -17.27 22.50
N TYR A 1149 -6.00 -17.16 23.09
CA TYR A 1149 -6.98 -16.14 22.77
C TYR A 1149 -7.06 -15.16 23.94
N LEU A 1150 -7.07 -13.87 23.62
CA LEU A 1150 -7.05 -12.78 24.57
C LEU A 1150 -8.17 -11.77 24.27
N THR A 1151 -8.59 -11.02 25.29
CA THR A 1151 -9.42 -9.83 25.11
C THR A 1151 -8.62 -8.73 24.41
N ARG A 1152 -9.31 -7.69 23.93
CA ARG A 1152 -8.68 -6.51 23.31
C ARG A 1152 -7.60 -5.86 24.20
N ASP A 1153 -7.82 -5.85 25.51
CA ASP A 1153 -6.91 -5.27 26.51
C ASP A 1153 -5.76 -6.23 26.93
N GLY A 1154 -5.66 -7.40 26.29
CA GLY A 1154 -4.60 -8.39 26.53
C GLY A 1154 -4.86 -9.36 27.68
N GLY A 1155 -6.06 -9.35 28.29
CA GLY A 1155 -6.46 -10.33 29.31
C GLY A 1155 -6.80 -11.70 28.70
N PRO A 1156 -6.82 -12.80 29.48
CA PRO A 1156 -7.20 -14.12 28.97
C PRO A 1156 -8.68 -14.16 28.55
N LEU A 1157 -8.98 -14.80 27.42
CA LEU A 1157 -10.34 -14.95 26.90
C LEU A 1157 -10.81 -16.42 26.95
N ASN A 1158 -12.03 -16.63 27.44
CA ASN A 1158 -12.74 -17.90 27.27
C ASN A 1158 -13.52 -17.88 25.94
N LEU A 1159 -13.23 -18.83 25.05
CA LEU A 1159 -13.94 -18.92 23.77
C LEU A 1159 -15.43 -19.24 23.90
N SER A 1160 -15.86 -19.88 25.00
CA SER A 1160 -17.29 -20.21 25.20
C SER A 1160 -18.16 -19.00 25.58
N THR A 1161 -17.57 -17.83 25.77
CA THR A 1161 -18.28 -16.58 26.08
C THR A 1161 -18.16 -15.53 24.97
N VAL A 1162 -17.55 -15.89 23.83
CA VAL A 1162 -17.43 -14.99 22.67
C VAL A 1162 -18.80 -14.88 21.98
N THR A 1163 -19.21 -13.65 21.76
CA THR A 1163 -20.44 -13.26 21.07
C THR A 1163 -20.13 -12.64 19.71
N GLN A 1164 -21.14 -12.55 18.85
CA GLN A 1164 -20.97 -12.00 17.50
C GLN A 1164 -20.63 -10.50 17.58
N GLY A 1165 -19.57 -10.08 16.87
CA GLY A 1165 -19.07 -8.70 16.88
C GLY A 1165 -17.95 -8.42 17.89
N ASP A 1166 -17.59 -9.38 18.75
CA ASP A 1166 -16.48 -9.24 19.70
C ASP A 1166 -15.12 -9.15 19.00
N LEU A 1167 -14.31 -8.16 19.41
CA LEU A 1167 -12.92 -8.03 18.99
C LEU A 1167 -11.98 -8.82 19.91
N ILE A 1168 -11.39 -9.88 19.36
CA ILE A 1168 -10.49 -10.78 20.09
C ILE A 1168 -9.06 -10.70 19.55
N VAL A 1169 -8.08 -10.95 20.41
CA VAL A 1169 -6.66 -10.96 20.05
C VAL A 1169 -6.14 -12.39 20.03
N LEU A 1170 -5.71 -12.85 18.84
CA LEU A 1170 -5.10 -14.17 18.66
C LEU A 1170 -3.58 -14.08 18.86
N LYS A 1171 -3.09 -14.59 19.99
CA LYS A 1171 -1.66 -14.65 20.31
C LYS A 1171 -1.09 -15.99 19.85
N THR A 1172 -0.10 -15.94 18.97
CA THR A 1172 0.70 -17.11 18.59
C THR A 1172 2.10 -16.96 19.18
N GLN A 1173 2.55 -17.96 19.94
CA GLN A 1173 3.90 -18.04 20.50
C GLN A 1173 4.62 -19.20 19.84
N VAL A 1174 5.85 -18.97 19.36
CA VAL A 1174 6.68 -19.98 18.71
C VAL A 1174 8.03 -20.04 19.41
N ARG A 1175 8.51 -21.25 19.68
CA ARG A 1175 9.78 -21.53 20.34
C ARG A 1175 10.51 -22.62 19.58
N SER A 1176 11.79 -22.39 19.27
CA SER A 1176 12.66 -23.46 18.78
C SER A 1176 13.12 -24.33 19.94
N LEU A 1177 13.15 -25.64 19.70
CA LEU A 1177 13.68 -26.67 20.60
C LEU A 1177 15.05 -27.19 20.14
N SER A 1178 15.47 -26.87 18.91
CA SER A 1178 16.68 -27.40 18.26
C SER A 1178 17.75 -26.35 17.90
N GLY A 1179 17.63 -25.11 18.38
CA GLY A 1179 18.59 -24.02 18.15
C GLY A 1179 18.03 -22.91 17.25
N SER A 1180 18.88 -22.20 16.50
CA SER A 1180 18.38 -21.24 15.51
C SER A 1180 17.68 -21.97 14.36
N LEU A 1181 16.50 -21.50 13.96
CA LEU A 1181 15.74 -22.04 12.83
C LEU A 1181 15.37 -20.91 11.88
N GLU A 1182 15.88 -21.01 10.66
CA GLU A 1182 15.53 -20.12 9.55
C GLU A 1182 14.33 -20.68 8.75
N ASN A 1183 13.69 -19.81 7.96
CA ASN A 1183 12.60 -20.18 7.03
C ASN A 1183 11.38 -20.88 7.68
N VAL A 1184 11.08 -20.58 8.94
CA VAL A 1184 9.89 -21.09 9.64
C VAL A 1184 8.61 -20.49 9.04
N VAL A 1185 7.69 -21.35 8.60
CA VAL A 1185 6.33 -20.97 8.18
C VAL A 1185 5.34 -21.32 9.28
N ILE A 1186 4.47 -20.38 9.63
CA ILE A 1186 3.41 -20.55 10.64
C ILE A 1186 2.06 -20.57 9.91
N GLN A 1187 1.39 -21.71 9.91
CA GLN A 1187 0.02 -21.84 9.41
C GLN A 1187 -0.96 -21.89 10.59
N ASN A 1188 -1.90 -20.95 10.62
CA ASN A 1188 -2.91 -20.86 11.68
C ASN A 1188 -4.31 -20.81 11.06
N LEU A 1189 -4.96 -21.97 10.94
CA LEU A 1189 -6.31 -22.06 10.39
C LEU A 1189 -7.31 -21.48 11.41
N LEU A 1190 -8.11 -20.52 10.93
CA LEU A 1190 -9.21 -19.93 11.69
C LEU A 1190 -10.46 -20.83 11.64
N PRO A 1191 -11.26 -20.89 12.71
CA PRO A 1191 -12.67 -21.32 12.67
C PRO A 1191 -13.50 -20.43 11.73
N SER A 1192 -14.60 -20.97 11.19
CA SER A 1192 -15.53 -20.27 10.28
C SER A 1192 -16.09 -18.96 10.85
N GLY A 1193 -16.38 -18.94 12.16
CA GLY A 1193 -16.91 -17.78 12.88
C GLY A 1193 -15.88 -16.71 13.29
N LEU A 1194 -14.61 -16.83 12.91
CA LEU A 1194 -13.58 -15.81 13.20
C LEU A 1194 -13.02 -15.18 11.92
N GLU A 1195 -13.03 -13.85 11.89
CA GLU A 1195 -12.56 -13.04 10.76
C GLU A 1195 -11.31 -12.22 11.12
N VAL A 1196 -10.52 -11.86 10.10
CA VAL A 1196 -9.32 -11.03 10.27
C VAL A 1196 -9.65 -9.56 10.07
N GLU A 1197 -9.25 -8.75 11.05
CA GLU A 1197 -9.20 -7.29 10.97
C GLU A 1197 -7.98 -6.83 10.14
N ASN A 1198 -8.18 -6.07 9.05
CA ASN A 1198 -7.10 -5.57 8.19
C ASN A 1198 -6.69 -4.13 8.57
N PRO A 1199 -5.54 -3.92 9.25
CA PRO A 1199 -5.12 -2.60 9.70
C PRO A 1199 -4.52 -1.71 8.60
N ARG A 1200 -4.50 -2.13 7.32
CA ARG A 1200 -3.91 -1.38 6.20
C ARG A 1200 -4.88 -0.41 5.51
N LEU A 1201 -6.19 -0.62 5.63
CA LEU A 1201 -7.25 0.26 5.12
C LEU A 1201 -7.37 1.61 5.87
N LYS A 1202 -6.26 2.09 6.45
CA LYS A 1202 -6.14 3.36 7.17
C LYS A 1202 -5.73 4.47 6.19
N SER A 1203 -6.73 5.23 5.75
CA SER A 1203 -6.59 6.50 5.02
C SER A 1203 -6.27 7.64 5.99
#